data_AF-A0A3B0K900-F1
#
_entry.id   AF-A0A3B0K900-F1
#
_cell.length_a   1.000
_cell.length_b   1.000
_cell.length_c   1.000
_cell.angle_alpha   90.00
_cell.angle_beta   90.00
_cell.angle_gamma   90.00
#
_symmetry.space_group_name_H-M   'P 1'
#
loop_
_entity.id
_entity.type
_entity.pdbx_description
1 polymer ?
#
loop_
_entity_poly.entity_id
_entity_poly.type
_entity_poly.pdbx_seq_one_letter_code
_entity_poly.pdbx_strand_id
1 'polypeptide(L)'
;MNDEAAVNYQSVIDQFSLGLKWLDETFGACARPRIGWQIDPFGHSREQASMFAQMGYDGEFFSRMDPKDKAKRMEELSLEMIWDASESLSDAKLFTGLLYSFYWETSGFCFDVLCRDDPIIDGDSYDNNVQTRVDDFLAYAAKVAAKFRTTHIMIPLGGDFQYEDAHINYKNMDKLIKYVNERQADGSTYNLFYSTPACYLNSVHEGLQTWPNKTDDFFPYASDSNSFWTGYYTSRPTQKRFERDGNHMLQTAKQLSVFADLKSEQQKEDLDYLRQIMGVMQHHDAITGTEKQAVSNDYDRLLYDGIIGGASNARDALRVLTNLPEGEFESCLQLNISECAFTQDSADNVVVTLFNPLAQTSSQYVRVPVKEENYQVTDEKGRLVASEVVPVAWQVLALEYRQNTTQHELVFKASVNKIASYYIKKVDKNVETHADDDSETVVQTSEIKLVIDNNTGRLKNVEMNGVSEAIDQNFAIYETYESGAYVFRQKEDVDLKFLEDKVEFTVYDGALVKEVHQQFSEWISQVIRIYEGVNRVEFEWLVGPIPTDEDTAREIVTVFDSEISSNGVFYTDSNGREMIKRVKDKREDFNPDLGRQPISGNYYPIVSRIALEDSNKRIALLNDRAQGGTSMQNGQLELMLHRRLVQDDGYGVGEALNEQKYEKPLIARGKVYLILNSVEESTKNVETHADDDSETVVQTSEIKLVIDNNTGRLKNVEMNGVSEAIDQNFAIYETYESGAYVFRQKEDVDLKFLEDKVEFTVYDGALVKEVHQQFSEWISQVIRIYEGVNRVEFEWLVGPIPTDEDTAREIVTVFDSEISSNGVFYTDSNGREMIKRVKDKREDFNPDLGRQPISGNYYPIVSRIALEDINKRIALLNDRAQGGTSMQNGQLELMLHRRLVQDDGYGVGEALNEQKYEKPLIARGKVYLILNSVEESTKVERLAEKEIHLPFWKFFSSHSQVNRNAAAKPLADFNVWPQSVHLLTLEPFSEHEVLLRLENFLDHIEGNVVSFNIRSILDDLGGVEIRETTLDGNMPLSEMKRMKFQHDAAGSRPKTAEFFTSQHKPLVAHKSQADSKFSVSLKPMQIRTFIIRNE
;
A
#
# COMPACT_ATOMS: atom_id res chain seq x y z
N MET A 1 -23.13 -12.70 -1.44
CA MET A 1 -23.53 -11.28 -1.55
C MET A 1 -22.29 -10.48 -1.26
N ASN A 2 -21.81 -9.70 -2.23
CA ASN A 2 -20.60 -8.90 -2.05
C ASN A 2 -20.86 -7.61 -1.26
N ASP A 3 -19.83 -7.05 -0.64
CA ASP A 3 -19.81 -5.64 -0.25
C ASP A 3 -19.91 -4.73 -1.49
N GLU A 4 -20.29 -3.47 -1.29
CA GLU A 4 -20.38 -2.46 -2.35
C GLU A 4 -19.42 -1.27 -2.13
N ALA A 5 -18.71 -1.19 -0.99
CA ALA A 5 -17.79 -0.10 -0.70
C ALA A 5 -16.32 -0.43 -1.00
N ALA A 6 -15.79 -1.50 -0.42
CA ALA A 6 -14.37 -1.86 -0.44
C ALA A 6 -13.98 -2.81 -1.60
N VAL A 7 -14.96 -3.26 -2.40
CA VAL A 7 -14.72 -4.15 -3.55
C VAL A 7 -14.27 -3.38 -4.79
N ASN A 8 -13.39 -3.98 -5.59
CA ASN A 8 -13.10 -3.54 -6.95
C ASN A 8 -14.05 -4.22 -7.94
N TYR A 9 -14.51 -3.48 -8.95
CA TYR A 9 -15.44 -3.96 -9.96
C TYR A 9 -15.00 -5.25 -10.67
N GLN A 10 -13.69 -5.46 -10.90
CA GLN A 10 -13.18 -6.67 -11.53
C GLN A 10 -13.44 -7.91 -10.67
N SER A 11 -13.19 -7.83 -9.36
CA SER A 11 -13.49 -8.93 -8.42
C SER A 11 -15.00 -9.19 -8.30
N VAL A 12 -15.83 -8.14 -8.39
CA VAL A 12 -17.30 -8.29 -8.40
C VAL A 12 -17.78 -9.01 -9.66
N ILE A 13 -17.27 -8.63 -10.83
CA ILE A 13 -17.58 -9.32 -12.09
C ILE A 13 -17.15 -10.78 -12.02
N ASP A 14 -15.96 -11.07 -11.49
CA ASP A 14 -15.43 -12.43 -11.37
C ASP A 14 -16.31 -13.32 -10.47
N GLN A 15 -16.74 -12.84 -9.29
CA GLN A 15 -17.58 -13.64 -8.40
C GLN A 15 -18.99 -13.88 -8.95
N PHE A 16 -19.58 -12.88 -9.65
CA PHE A 16 -20.84 -13.08 -10.36
C PHE A 16 -20.68 -14.08 -11.52
N SER A 17 -19.61 -13.98 -12.30
CA SER A 17 -19.34 -14.90 -13.40
C SER A 17 -19.26 -16.34 -12.92
N LEU A 18 -18.53 -16.57 -11.82
CA LEU A 18 -18.39 -17.87 -11.18
C LEU A 18 -19.74 -18.43 -10.71
N GLY A 19 -20.47 -17.67 -9.89
CA GLY A 19 -21.74 -18.12 -9.31
C GLY A 19 -22.83 -18.34 -10.35
N LEU A 20 -22.95 -17.43 -11.33
CA LEU A 20 -23.97 -17.52 -12.38
C LEU A 20 -23.67 -18.65 -13.38
N LYS A 21 -22.39 -18.92 -13.67
CA LYS A 21 -22.00 -20.08 -14.48
C LYS A 21 -22.35 -21.38 -13.77
N TRP A 22 -22.04 -21.48 -12.48
CA TRP A 22 -22.40 -22.66 -11.68
C TRP A 22 -23.92 -22.90 -11.65
N LEU A 23 -24.72 -21.83 -11.51
CA LEU A 23 -26.18 -21.93 -11.57
C LEU A 23 -26.68 -22.43 -12.93
N ASP A 24 -26.13 -21.93 -14.03
CA ASP A 24 -26.50 -22.36 -15.38
C ASP A 24 -26.10 -23.83 -15.63
N GLU A 25 -24.89 -24.23 -15.25
CA GLU A 25 -24.41 -25.62 -15.40
C GLU A 25 -25.21 -26.61 -14.55
N THR A 26 -25.67 -26.19 -13.37
CA THR A 26 -26.37 -27.06 -12.41
C THR A 26 -27.88 -27.13 -12.67
N PHE A 27 -28.51 -25.99 -12.94
CA PHE A 27 -29.97 -25.86 -12.99
C PHE A 27 -30.51 -25.41 -14.36
N GLY A 28 -29.61 -25.07 -15.30
CA GLY A 28 -29.94 -24.58 -16.64
C GLY A 28 -30.36 -23.11 -16.68
N ALA A 29 -30.53 -22.60 -17.89
CA ALA A 29 -30.79 -21.18 -18.17
C ALA A 29 -32.02 -20.58 -17.44
N CYS A 30 -33.00 -21.40 -17.05
CA CYS A 30 -34.17 -20.96 -16.29
C CYS A 30 -33.84 -20.52 -14.85
N ALA A 31 -32.71 -20.96 -14.29
CA ALA A 31 -32.30 -20.61 -12.94
C ALA A 31 -31.56 -19.26 -12.85
N ARG A 32 -31.31 -18.60 -13.99
CA ARG A 32 -30.63 -17.31 -14.03
C ARG A 32 -31.39 -16.28 -13.18
N PRO A 33 -30.77 -15.70 -12.14
CA PRO A 33 -31.34 -14.62 -11.36
C PRO A 33 -31.67 -13.41 -12.24
N ARG A 34 -32.81 -12.79 -11.96
CA ARG A 34 -33.26 -11.56 -12.62
C ARG A 34 -33.18 -10.35 -11.71
N ILE A 35 -33.01 -10.55 -10.41
CA ILE A 35 -33.12 -9.51 -9.39
C ILE A 35 -31.91 -9.56 -8.47
N GLY A 36 -31.27 -8.40 -8.27
CA GLY A 36 -30.22 -8.22 -7.27
C GLY A 36 -30.85 -8.20 -5.89
N TRP A 37 -30.32 -8.98 -4.96
CA TRP A 37 -30.78 -8.99 -3.57
C TRP A 37 -29.60 -8.59 -2.71
N GLN A 38 -29.47 -7.29 -2.44
CA GLN A 38 -28.36 -6.67 -1.71
C GLN A 38 -28.87 -6.18 -0.35
N ILE A 39 -29.43 -7.07 0.46
CA ILE A 39 -30.10 -6.68 1.71
C ILE A 39 -29.14 -6.23 2.81
N ASP A 40 -27.89 -6.70 2.80
CA ASP A 40 -26.95 -6.52 3.90
C ASP A 40 -25.63 -5.74 3.63
N PRO A 41 -25.27 -5.31 2.40
CA PRO A 41 -24.16 -4.38 2.23
C PRO A 41 -24.41 -3.05 2.95
N PHE A 42 -23.36 -2.47 3.54
CA PHE A 42 -23.47 -1.32 4.44
C PHE A 42 -23.45 0.01 3.66
N GLY A 43 -24.50 0.21 2.87
CA GLY A 43 -24.58 1.24 1.82
C GLY A 43 -24.44 0.61 0.43
N HIS A 44 -24.84 1.34 -0.61
CA HIS A 44 -24.98 0.79 -1.96
C HIS A 44 -24.32 1.68 -3.00
N SER A 45 -23.58 1.07 -3.92
CA SER A 45 -22.75 1.76 -4.90
C SER A 45 -23.44 1.93 -6.24
N ARG A 46 -23.15 3.06 -6.88
CA ARG A 46 -23.61 3.34 -8.24
C ARG A 46 -23.09 2.29 -9.22
N GLU A 47 -21.84 1.85 -9.08
CA GLU A 47 -21.25 0.86 -9.98
C GLU A 47 -21.89 -0.53 -9.85
N GLN A 48 -22.35 -0.95 -8.66
CA GLN A 48 -23.07 -2.23 -8.51
C GLN A 48 -24.36 -2.26 -9.35
N ALA A 49 -25.15 -1.19 -9.32
CA ALA A 49 -26.35 -1.06 -10.15
C ALA A 49 -26.02 -1.04 -11.65
N SER A 50 -24.93 -0.37 -12.05
CA SER A 50 -24.43 -0.36 -13.43
C SER A 50 -24.04 -1.77 -13.90
N MET A 51 -23.31 -2.53 -13.08
CA MET A 51 -22.92 -3.90 -13.39
C MET A 51 -24.14 -4.83 -13.49
N PHE A 52 -25.11 -4.73 -12.58
CA PHE A 52 -26.37 -5.49 -12.68
C PHE A 52 -27.12 -5.22 -13.99
N ALA A 53 -27.21 -3.96 -14.42
CA ALA A 53 -27.83 -3.62 -15.70
C ALA A 53 -27.08 -4.27 -16.89
N GLN A 54 -25.75 -4.28 -16.87
CA GLN A 54 -24.90 -4.90 -17.90
C GLN A 54 -24.92 -6.45 -17.85
N MET A 55 -25.22 -7.04 -16.69
CA MET A 55 -25.49 -8.47 -16.51
C MET A 55 -26.95 -8.83 -16.87
N GLY A 56 -27.80 -7.87 -17.24
CA GLY A 56 -29.18 -8.13 -17.68
C GLY A 56 -30.19 -8.39 -16.55
N TYR A 57 -29.91 -7.91 -15.34
CA TYR A 57 -30.85 -7.93 -14.21
C TYR A 57 -31.97 -6.91 -14.40
N ASP A 58 -33.22 -7.25 -14.10
CA ASP A 58 -34.38 -6.37 -14.24
C ASP A 58 -34.45 -5.27 -13.17
N GLY A 59 -33.92 -5.55 -11.98
CA GLY A 59 -33.87 -4.60 -10.86
C GLY A 59 -33.09 -5.15 -9.67
N GLU A 60 -33.04 -4.40 -8.59
CA GLU A 60 -32.46 -4.80 -7.31
C GLU A 60 -33.29 -4.34 -6.12
N PHE A 61 -33.11 -5.02 -4.99
CA PHE A 61 -33.67 -4.61 -3.71
C PHE A 61 -32.64 -4.69 -2.59
N PHE A 62 -32.71 -3.71 -1.69
CA PHE A 62 -31.84 -3.61 -0.53
C PHE A 62 -32.55 -3.06 0.71
N SER A 63 -31.86 -3.03 1.85
CA SER A 63 -32.44 -2.66 3.15
C SER A 63 -31.72 -1.51 3.87
N ARG A 64 -30.41 -1.35 3.67
CA ARG A 64 -29.58 -0.41 4.44
C ARG A 64 -29.50 0.95 3.74
N MET A 65 -30.21 1.93 4.29
CA MET A 65 -30.24 3.31 3.83
C MET A 65 -30.24 4.25 5.03
N ASP A 66 -29.67 5.45 4.88
CA ASP A 66 -29.72 6.51 5.89
C ASP A 66 -31.18 6.74 6.35
N PRO A 67 -31.45 6.81 7.67
CA PRO A 67 -32.80 6.96 8.20
C PRO A 67 -33.52 8.23 7.74
N LYS A 68 -32.79 9.33 7.50
CA LYS A 68 -33.35 10.59 6.97
C LYS A 68 -33.76 10.44 5.51
N ASP A 69 -32.95 9.77 4.70
CA ASP A 69 -33.29 9.46 3.31
C ASP A 69 -34.51 8.51 3.26
N LYS A 70 -34.47 7.42 4.03
CA LYS A 70 -35.58 6.46 4.12
C LYS A 70 -36.89 7.13 4.57
N ALA A 71 -36.83 8.00 5.58
CA ALA A 71 -38.01 8.74 6.06
C ALA A 71 -38.59 9.65 4.98
N LYS A 72 -37.75 10.45 4.30
CA LYS A 72 -38.17 11.30 3.19
C LYS A 72 -38.80 10.47 2.07
N ARG A 73 -38.17 9.36 1.68
CA ARG A 73 -38.67 8.48 0.61
C ARG A 73 -40.00 7.81 0.95
N MET A 74 -40.23 7.47 2.22
CA MET A 74 -41.53 7.00 2.69
C MET A 74 -42.61 8.10 2.63
N GLU A 75 -42.27 9.36 2.85
CA GLU A 75 -43.21 10.48 2.75
C GLU A 75 -43.55 10.81 1.29
N GLU A 76 -42.56 10.73 0.40
CA GLU A 76 -42.68 11.09 -1.03
C GLU A 76 -43.10 9.91 -1.94
N LEU A 77 -43.32 8.71 -1.38
CA LEU A 77 -43.60 7.47 -2.11
C LEU A 77 -42.51 7.17 -3.15
N SER A 78 -41.25 7.28 -2.74
CA SER A 78 -40.05 7.14 -3.57
C SER A 78 -39.06 6.08 -3.06
N LEU A 79 -39.57 5.09 -2.30
CA LEU A 79 -38.84 3.87 -1.93
C LEU A 79 -38.47 3.00 -3.14
N GLU A 80 -39.24 3.13 -4.21
CA GLU A 80 -38.99 2.50 -5.51
C GLU A 80 -38.64 3.58 -6.51
N MET A 81 -37.56 3.38 -7.25
CA MET A 81 -36.96 4.38 -8.12
C MET A 81 -36.26 3.75 -9.31
N ILE A 82 -35.92 4.58 -10.29
CA ILE A 82 -34.99 4.20 -11.34
C ILE A 82 -33.64 4.82 -10.97
N TRP A 83 -32.64 3.97 -10.77
CA TRP A 83 -31.27 4.38 -10.54
C TRP A 83 -30.55 4.52 -11.89
N ASP A 84 -30.24 5.75 -12.27
CA ASP A 84 -29.38 6.08 -13.40
C ASP A 84 -27.92 5.91 -12.97
N ALA A 85 -27.38 4.73 -13.23
CA ALA A 85 -26.18 4.22 -12.59
C ALA A 85 -24.88 4.55 -13.34
N SER A 86 -24.93 5.34 -14.41
CA SER A 86 -23.72 5.80 -15.10
C SER A 86 -24.00 7.04 -15.95
N GLU A 87 -23.11 8.03 -15.86
CA GLU A 87 -23.15 9.19 -16.75
C GLU A 87 -22.64 8.83 -18.16
N SER A 88 -21.75 7.83 -18.26
CA SER A 88 -21.17 7.37 -19.52
C SER A 88 -22.06 6.36 -20.27
N LEU A 89 -22.89 5.58 -19.56
CA LEU A 89 -23.71 4.50 -20.13
C LEU A 89 -25.21 4.78 -19.99
N SER A 90 -25.81 5.35 -21.05
CA SER A 90 -27.24 5.76 -21.07
C SER A 90 -28.28 4.66 -20.77
N ASP A 91 -27.90 3.39 -20.92
CA ASP A 91 -28.75 2.21 -20.70
C ASP A 91 -28.47 1.49 -19.36
N ALA A 92 -27.51 1.98 -18.58
CA ALA A 92 -27.23 1.55 -17.21
C ALA A 92 -28.26 2.12 -16.22
N LYS A 93 -29.55 1.86 -16.48
CA LYS A 93 -30.69 2.31 -15.65
C LYS A 93 -31.36 1.13 -15.00
N LEU A 94 -31.29 1.00 -13.68
CA LEU A 94 -31.83 -0.16 -12.96
C LEU A 94 -33.06 0.24 -12.14
N PHE A 95 -34.08 -0.62 -12.08
CA PHE A 95 -35.13 -0.42 -11.08
C PHE A 95 -34.60 -0.83 -9.72
N THR A 96 -34.74 0.03 -8.73
CA THR A 96 -34.17 -0.18 -7.40
C THR A 96 -35.25 0.06 -6.36
N GLY A 97 -35.43 -0.88 -5.44
CA GLY A 97 -36.42 -0.80 -4.38
C GLY A 97 -35.82 -0.98 -2.98
N LEU A 98 -36.20 -0.11 -2.05
CA LEU A 98 -35.89 -0.26 -0.64
C LEU A 98 -37.01 -1.05 0.07
N LEU A 99 -36.63 -1.98 0.93
CA LEU A 99 -37.59 -2.66 1.81
C LEU A 99 -38.27 -1.68 2.77
N TYR A 100 -39.59 -1.84 2.97
CA TYR A 100 -40.36 -0.99 3.89
C TYR A 100 -39.84 -1.10 5.32
N SER A 101 -39.80 -2.31 5.85
CA SER A 101 -39.08 -2.64 7.08
C SER A 101 -37.59 -2.86 6.77
N PHE A 102 -36.86 -3.39 7.72
CA PHE A 102 -35.55 -3.98 7.42
C PHE A 102 -35.73 -5.40 6.84
N TYR A 103 -34.63 -6.12 6.59
CA TYR A 103 -34.66 -7.49 6.08
C TYR A 103 -34.91 -8.58 7.14
N TRP A 104 -34.95 -8.22 8.44
CA TRP A 104 -35.38 -9.12 9.52
C TRP A 104 -36.91 -9.25 9.57
N GLU A 105 -37.39 -10.08 10.49
CA GLU A 105 -38.78 -10.49 10.58
C GLU A 105 -39.77 -9.32 10.58
N THR A 106 -40.90 -9.52 9.91
CA THR A 106 -42.05 -8.63 10.08
C THR A 106 -42.50 -8.71 11.54
N SER A 107 -42.51 -7.57 12.25
CA SER A 107 -42.82 -7.52 13.69
C SER A 107 -44.09 -8.30 14.04
N GLY A 108 -43.93 -9.28 14.93
CA GLY A 108 -44.99 -10.18 15.36
C GLY A 108 -45.26 -11.35 14.43
N PHE A 109 -44.54 -11.54 13.32
CA PHE A 109 -44.76 -12.61 12.34
C PHE A 109 -43.48 -13.41 12.04
N CYS A 110 -42.57 -13.55 13.01
CA CYS A 110 -41.50 -14.53 12.89
C CYS A 110 -42.00 -15.94 13.21
N PHE A 111 -41.80 -16.88 12.29
CA PHE A 111 -42.26 -18.27 12.44
C PHE A 111 -41.15 -19.29 12.59
N ASP A 112 -39.91 -18.84 12.77
CA ASP A 112 -38.76 -19.72 12.91
C ASP A 112 -38.65 -20.35 14.31
N VAL A 113 -37.84 -21.40 14.47
CA VAL A 113 -37.73 -22.18 15.72
C VAL A 113 -37.16 -21.36 16.88
N LEU A 114 -36.34 -20.35 16.58
CA LEU A 114 -35.74 -19.47 17.58
C LEU A 114 -36.64 -18.27 17.94
N CYS A 115 -37.74 -18.09 17.21
CA CYS A 115 -38.64 -16.97 17.39
C CYS A 115 -39.63 -17.19 18.53
N ARG A 116 -40.07 -16.07 19.13
CA ARG A 116 -40.97 -16.05 20.29
C ARG A 116 -42.38 -15.60 19.95
N ASP A 117 -42.65 -15.26 18.70
CA ASP A 117 -43.98 -14.85 18.26
C ASP A 117 -44.93 -16.05 18.26
N ASP A 118 -46.20 -15.80 18.61
CA ASP A 118 -47.19 -16.87 18.62
C ASP A 118 -47.41 -17.43 17.19
N PRO A 119 -47.47 -18.76 17.04
CA PRO A 119 -47.91 -19.36 15.79
C PRO A 119 -49.38 -19.03 15.53
N ILE A 120 -49.86 -19.29 14.32
CA ILE A 120 -51.30 -19.22 14.04
C ILE A 120 -51.97 -20.48 14.58
N ILE A 121 -52.75 -20.32 15.64
CA ILE A 121 -53.50 -21.36 16.34
C ILE A 121 -54.94 -21.30 15.85
N ASP A 122 -55.31 -22.27 15.01
CA ASP A 122 -56.61 -22.37 14.33
C ASP A 122 -57.46 -23.56 14.82
N GLY A 123 -57.03 -24.20 15.91
CA GLY A 123 -57.78 -25.26 16.57
C GLY A 123 -58.99 -24.73 17.35
N ASP A 124 -59.89 -25.64 17.72
CA ASP A 124 -60.99 -25.36 18.65
C ASP A 124 -60.43 -25.33 20.10
N SER A 125 -59.79 -24.22 20.46
CA SER A 125 -59.20 -23.98 21.78
C SER A 125 -59.34 -22.52 22.22
N TYR A 126 -59.18 -22.27 23.53
CA TYR A 126 -59.14 -20.91 24.08
C TYR A 126 -57.96 -20.09 23.57
N ASP A 127 -56.92 -20.76 23.07
CA ASP A 127 -55.71 -20.15 22.52
C ASP A 127 -55.85 -19.83 21.01
N ASN A 128 -57.03 -20.04 20.41
CA ASN A 128 -57.26 -19.68 19.01
C ASN A 128 -57.05 -18.18 18.81
N ASN A 129 -56.07 -17.83 17.99
CA ASN A 129 -55.64 -16.44 17.79
C ASN A 129 -55.86 -15.96 16.34
N VAL A 130 -56.53 -16.73 15.48
CA VAL A 130 -56.67 -16.42 14.04
C VAL A 130 -57.20 -15.02 13.80
N GLN A 131 -58.25 -14.60 14.53
CA GLN A 131 -58.84 -13.28 14.36
C GLN A 131 -57.81 -12.17 14.59
N THR A 132 -57.14 -12.18 15.75
CA THR A 132 -56.13 -11.19 16.13
C THR A 132 -54.95 -11.19 15.17
N ARG A 133 -54.40 -12.36 14.83
CA ARG A 133 -53.24 -12.47 13.92
C ARG A 133 -53.55 -11.93 12.53
N VAL A 134 -54.76 -12.18 12.01
CA VAL A 134 -55.20 -11.64 10.71
C VAL A 134 -55.42 -10.13 10.77
N ASP A 135 -56.06 -9.63 11.83
CA ASP A 135 -56.32 -8.19 12.00
C ASP A 135 -54.99 -7.42 12.12
N ASP A 136 -54.02 -7.94 12.87
CA ASP A 136 -52.67 -7.37 13.01
C ASP A 136 -51.93 -7.35 11.67
N PHE A 137 -52.00 -8.44 10.89
CA PHE A 137 -51.33 -8.51 9.60
C PHE A 137 -51.94 -7.54 8.59
N LEU A 138 -53.27 -7.44 8.53
CA LEU A 138 -53.97 -6.49 7.65
C LEU A 138 -53.63 -5.04 8.04
N ALA A 139 -53.55 -4.73 9.33
CA ALA A 139 -53.13 -3.42 9.82
C ALA A 139 -51.68 -3.10 9.43
N TYR A 140 -50.77 -4.08 9.49
CA TYR A 140 -49.40 -3.93 9.00
C TYR A 140 -49.37 -3.72 7.49
N ALA A 141 -50.04 -4.58 6.70
CA ALA A 141 -50.10 -4.49 5.24
C ALA A 141 -50.66 -3.14 4.76
N ALA A 142 -51.63 -2.55 5.48
CA ALA A 142 -52.12 -1.21 5.21
C ALA A 142 -51.09 -0.11 5.41
N LYS A 143 -50.23 -0.22 6.43
CA LYS A 143 -49.11 0.71 6.63
C LYS A 143 -48.07 0.58 5.52
N VAL A 144 -47.73 -0.65 5.11
CA VAL A 144 -46.80 -0.91 4.00
C VAL A 144 -47.35 -0.33 2.70
N ALA A 145 -48.58 -0.68 2.33
CA ALA A 145 -49.23 -0.24 1.09
C ALA A 145 -49.30 1.28 0.98
N ALA A 146 -49.44 2.00 2.09
CA ALA A 146 -49.47 3.45 2.11
C ALA A 146 -48.11 4.12 1.76
N LYS A 147 -47.01 3.35 1.66
CA LYS A 147 -45.65 3.83 1.36
C LYS A 147 -45.14 3.50 -0.04
N PHE A 148 -45.94 2.81 -0.85
CA PHE A 148 -45.59 2.46 -2.24
C PHE A 148 -46.59 3.05 -3.23
N ARG A 149 -46.16 3.28 -4.48
CA ARG A 149 -47.02 3.77 -5.56
C ARG A 149 -47.83 2.64 -6.21
N THR A 150 -47.27 1.43 -6.21
CA THR A 150 -47.88 0.22 -6.72
C THR A 150 -48.97 -0.32 -5.78
N THR A 151 -49.89 -1.10 -6.33
CA THR A 151 -50.89 -1.87 -5.57
C THR A 151 -50.37 -3.24 -5.14
N HIS A 152 -49.12 -3.56 -5.48
CA HIS A 152 -48.41 -4.75 -5.04
C HIS A 152 -47.43 -4.33 -3.94
N ILE A 153 -47.33 -5.10 -2.86
CA ILE A 153 -46.31 -4.89 -1.83
C ILE A 153 -45.53 -6.18 -1.61
N MET A 154 -44.25 -6.04 -1.31
CA MET A 154 -43.39 -7.15 -0.92
C MET A 154 -43.22 -7.13 0.60
N ILE A 155 -43.53 -8.25 1.26
CA ILE A 155 -43.35 -8.44 2.70
C ILE A 155 -42.34 -9.58 2.89
N PRO A 156 -41.08 -9.28 3.21
CA PRO A 156 -40.09 -10.30 3.55
C PRO A 156 -40.49 -11.02 4.85
N LEU A 157 -40.47 -12.36 4.81
CA LEU A 157 -40.62 -13.22 5.98
C LEU A 157 -39.36 -14.08 6.08
N GLY A 158 -38.39 -13.60 6.83
CA GLY A 158 -37.08 -14.21 7.02
C GLY A 158 -36.18 -13.34 7.92
N GLY A 159 -34.92 -13.74 8.01
CA GLY A 159 -33.87 -13.07 8.77
C GLY A 159 -32.58 -13.90 8.71
N ASP A 160 -31.55 -13.48 9.43
CA ASP A 160 -30.26 -14.17 9.43
C ASP A 160 -30.41 -15.63 9.86
N PHE A 161 -29.96 -16.53 8.99
CA PHE A 161 -29.99 -17.99 9.18
C PHE A 161 -31.37 -18.59 9.54
N GLN A 162 -32.47 -17.89 9.26
CA GLN A 162 -33.83 -18.44 9.43
C GLN A 162 -34.13 -19.55 8.39
N TYR A 163 -35.28 -20.21 8.57
CA TYR A 163 -35.70 -21.43 7.89
C TYR A 163 -34.91 -22.69 8.32
N GLU A 164 -34.39 -22.72 9.56
CA GLU A 164 -33.77 -23.92 10.16
C GLU A 164 -34.74 -25.11 10.17
N ASP A 165 -36.01 -24.85 10.53
CA ASP A 165 -37.14 -25.73 10.25
C ASP A 165 -38.15 -25.00 9.36
N ALA A 166 -37.92 -25.11 8.05
CA ALA A 166 -38.78 -24.50 7.05
C ALA A 166 -40.25 -24.95 7.14
N HIS A 167 -40.55 -26.14 7.67
CA HIS A 167 -41.93 -26.63 7.75
C HIS A 167 -42.78 -25.79 8.73
N ILE A 168 -42.21 -25.32 9.85
CA ILE A 168 -42.93 -24.46 10.80
C ILE A 168 -43.24 -23.09 10.17
N ASN A 169 -42.27 -22.54 9.43
CA ASN A 169 -42.41 -21.30 8.68
C ASN A 169 -43.55 -21.41 7.65
N TYR A 170 -43.48 -22.39 6.73
CA TYR A 170 -44.49 -22.59 5.70
C TYR A 170 -45.87 -22.93 6.27
N LYS A 171 -45.97 -23.74 7.33
CA LYS A 171 -47.24 -24.06 7.98
C LYS A 171 -47.96 -22.81 8.49
N ASN A 172 -47.24 -21.87 9.10
CA ASN A 172 -47.84 -20.63 9.59
C ASN A 172 -48.15 -19.66 8.45
N MET A 173 -47.28 -19.55 7.44
CA MET A 173 -47.55 -18.75 6.24
C MET A 173 -48.78 -19.25 5.47
N ASP A 174 -48.96 -20.57 5.33
CA ASP A 174 -50.15 -21.17 4.70
C ASP A 174 -51.44 -20.78 5.43
N LYS A 175 -51.42 -20.81 6.77
CA LYS A 175 -52.56 -20.36 7.59
C LYS A 175 -52.79 -18.87 7.42
N LEU A 176 -51.73 -18.06 7.43
CA LEU A 176 -51.84 -16.61 7.25
C LEU A 176 -52.46 -16.27 5.90
N ILE A 177 -51.95 -16.87 4.81
CA ILE A 177 -52.48 -16.73 3.45
C ILE A 177 -53.96 -17.11 3.40
N LYS A 178 -54.30 -18.29 3.93
CA LYS A 178 -55.69 -18.78 3.95
C LYS A 178 -56.61 -17.78 4.65
N TYR A 179 -56.33 -17.44 5.91
CA TYR A 179 -57.25 -16.66 6.72
C TYR A 179 -57.29 -15.18 6.35
N VAL A 180 -56.20 -14.60 5.83
CA VAL A 180 -56.21 -13.25 5.26
C VAL A 180 -57.08 -13.20 4.01
N ASN A 181 -56.95 -14.18 3.11
CA ASN A 181 -57.73 -14.21 1.87
C ASN A 181 -59.22 -14.51 2.11
N GLU A 182 -59.57 -15.31 3.12
CA GLU A 182 -60.98 -15.52 3.52
C GLU A 182 -61.69 -14.21 3.90
N ARG A 183 -60.98 -13.21 4.45
CA ARG A 183 -61.53 -11.87 4.77
C ARG A 183 -61.95 -11.07 3.55
N GLN A 184 -61.61 -11.50 2.33
CA GLN A 184 -62.15 -10.87 1.10
C GLN A 184 -63.67 -10.99 1.05
N ALA A 185 -64.25 -12.07 1.58
CA ALA A 185 -65.70 -12.23 1.72
C ALA A 185 -66.33 -11.19 2.64
N ASP A 186 -65.56 -10.65 3.59
CA ASP A 186 -65.96 -9.60 4.54
C ASP A 186 -65.60 -8.18 4.06
N GLY A 187 -65.12 -8.05 2.81
CA GLY A 187 -64.80 -6.77 2.18
C GLY A 187 -63.33 -6.34 2.26
N SER A 188 -62.41 -7.19 2.74
CA SER A 188 -60.97 -6.92 2.62
C SER A 188 -60.54 -6.85 1.15
N THR A 189 -59.70 -5.88 0.81
CA THR A 189 -59.13 -5.72 -0.53
C THR A 189 -57.76 -6.38 -0.70
N TYR A 190 -57.22 -7.01 0.36
CA TYR A 190 -55.91 -7.64 0.34
C TYR A 190 -55.99 -9.07 -0.21
N ASN A 191 -54.98 -9.45 -0.99
CA ASN A 191 -54.76 -10.80 -1.47
C ASN A 191 -53.31 -11.21 -1.21
N LEU A 192 -53.10 -12.19 -0.33
CA LEU A 192 -51.80 -12.69 0.06
C LEU A 192 -51.49 -14.01 -0.67
N PHE A 193 -50.25 -14.18 -1.11
CA PHE A 193 -49.76 -15.40 -1.76
C PHE A 193 -48.22 -15.44 -1.69
N TYR A 194 -47.64 -16.63 -1.82
CA TYR A 194 -46.18 -16.76 -1.96
C TYR A 194 -45.68 -16.10 -3.23
N SER A 195 -44.57 -15.39 -3.15
CA SER A 195 -43.99 -14.67 -4.28
C SER A 195 -42.46 -14.67 -4.19
N THR A 196 -41.83 -14.13 -5.22
CA THR A 196 -40.39 -13.87 -5.28
C THR A 196 -40.16 -12.41 -5.70
N PRO A 197 -38.97 -11.83 -5.45
CA PRO A 197 -38.66 -10.47 -5.92
C PRO A 197 -38.85 -10.30 -7.44
N ALA A 198 -38.60 -11.35 -8.23
CA ALA A 198 -38.81 -11.32 -9.68
C ALA A 198 -40.30 -11.25 -10.05
N CYS A 199 -41.15 -12.03 -9.37
CA CYS A 199 -42.61 -11.99 -9.60
C CYS A 199 -43.21 -10.64 -9.14
N TYR A 200 -42.69 -10.10 -8.03
CA TYR A 200 -43.05 -8.78 -7.55
C TYR A 200 -42.73 -7.71 -8.60
N LEU A 201 -41.46 -7.64 -9.05
CA LEU A 201 -41.05 -6.63 -10.01
C LEU A 201 -41.77 -6.75 -11.35
N ASN A 202 -42.07 -7.98 -11.81
CA ASN A 202 -42.90 -8.17 -13.00
C ASN A 202 -44.30 -7.54 -12.84
N SER A 203 -44.94 -7.71 -11.67
CA SER A 203 -46.24 -7.11 -11.38
C SER A 203 -46.15 -5.57 -11.34
N VAL A 204 -45.06 -5.03 -10.78
CA VAL A 204 -44.78 -3.58 -10.76
C VAL A 204 -44.60 -3.03 -12.17
N HIS A 205 -43.89 -3.75 -13.04
CA HIS A 205 -43.67 -3.38 -14.45
C HIS A 205 -44.97 -3.39 -15.27
N GLU A 206 -45.83 -4.40 -15.06
CA GLU A 206 -47.15 -4.49 -15.69
C GLU A 206 -48.13 -3.40 -15.20
N GLY A 207 -47.85 -2.79 -14.05
CA GLY A 207 -48.61 -1.65 -13.51
C GLY A 207 -48.45 -0.35 -14.30
N LEU A 208 -47.48 -0.27 -15.23
CA LEU A 208 -47.25 0.86 -16.14
C LEU A 208 -47.18 2.23 -15.43
N GLN A 209 -46.53 2.26 -14.27
CA GLN A 209 -46.32 3.47 -13.47
C GLN A 209 -45.05 4.22 -13.89
N THR A 210 -44.95 5.47 -13.44
CA THR A 210 -43.71 6.25 -13.52
C THR A 210 -43.05 6.32 -12.14
N TRP A 211 -41.73 6.46 -12.14
CA TRP A 211 -40.89 6.33 -10.95
C TRP A 211 -39.94 7.54 -10.80
N PRO A 212 -39.57 7.89 -9.55
CA PRO A 212 -38.57 8.89 -9.29
C PRO A 212 -37.18 8.44 -9.78
N ASN A 213 -36.27 9.39 -9.93
CA ASN A 213 -34.89 9.14 -10.37
C ASN A 213 -33.91 9.17 -9.19
N LYS A 214 -32.80 8.43 -9.32
CA LYS A 214 -31.60 8.51 -8.47
C LYS A 214 -30.35 8.48 -9.36
N THR A 215 -29.32 9.28 -9.06
CA THR A 215 -28.13 9.42 -9.93
C THR A 215 -26.80 9.10 -9.23
N ASP A 216 -26.60 9.54 -7.99
CA ASP A 216 -25.35 9.22 -7.25
C ASP A 216 -25.44 7.84 -6.56
N ASP A 217 -24.76 7.63 -5.43
CA ASP A 217 -24.83 6.42 -4.61
C ASP A 217 -25.63 6.59 -3.31
N PHE A 218 -25.63 5.55 -2.45
CA PHE A 218 -26.24 5.55 -1.11
C PHE A 218 -25.18 5.57 0.00
N PHE A 219 -24.03 6.22 -0.24
CA PHE A 219 -22.96 6.37 0.75
C PHE A 219 -22.87 7.79 1.33
N PRO A 220 -22.29 7.92 2.55
CA PRO A 220 -22.11 6.86 3.53
C PRO A 220 -23.43 6.40 4.14
N TYR A 221 -23.50 5.12 4.54
CA TYR A 221 -24.62 4.59 5.31
C TYR A 221 -24.52 4.98 6.80
N ALA A 222 -25.66 5.29 7.42
CA ALA A 222 -25.79 5.45 8.85
C ALA A 222 -26.98 4.62 9.36
N SER A 223 -26.87 4.03 10.55
CA SER A 223 -28.03 3.40 11.22
C SER A 223 -28.83 4.40 12.06
N ASP A 224 -28.17 5.46 12.52
CA ASP A 224 -28.70 6.53 13.36
C ASP A 224 -27.74 7.75 13.32
N SER A 225 -28.11 8.84 13.99
CA SER A 225 -27.36 10.11 13.97
C SER A 225 -25.95 10.04 14.60
N ASN A 226 -25.60 8.94 15.29
CA ASN A 226 -24.30 8.76 15.93
C ASN A 226 -23.47 7.60 15.33
N SER A 227 -23.94 7.00 14.25
CA SER A 227 -23.42 5.71 13.79
C SER A 227 -23.34 5.66 12.28
N PHE A 228 -22.34 6.34 11.74
CA PHE A 228 -21.95 6.24 10.33
C PHE A 228 -21.01 5.05 10.14
N TRP A 229 -21.37 4.17 9.23
CA TRP A 229 -20.66 2.94 8.95
C TRP A 229 -19.56 3.22 7.94
N THR A 230 -18.55 3.97 8.37
CA THR A 230 -17.44 4.42 7.52
C THR A 230 -16.09 3.91 8.03
N GLY A 231 -16.07 3.27 9.19
CA GLY A 231 -14.87 2.63 9.75
C GLY A 231 -14.45 1.40 8.94
N TYR A 232 -15.41 0.61 8.46
CA TYR A 232 -15.13 -0.60 7.67
C TYR A 232 -14.48 -0.33 6.32
N TYR A 233 -14.52 0.91 5.83
CA TYR A 233 -13.74 1.31 4.65
C TYR A 233 -12.24 1.08 4.87
N THR A 234 -11.75 1.05 6.12
CA THR A 234 -10.34 0.85 6.48
C THR A 234 -10.08 -0.32 7.42
N SER A 235 -11.08 -0.86 8.12
CA SER A 235 -10.90 -2.03 9.03
C SER A 235 -10.15 -3.18 8.35
N ARG A 236 -9.20 -3.82 9.05
CA ARG A 236 -8.32 -4.88 8.49
C ARG A 236 -7.58 -4.48 7.19
N PRO A 237 -6.78 -3.40 7.19
CA PRO A 237 -6.15 -2.88 5.98
C PRO A 237 -5.11 -3.84 5.38
N THR A 238 -4.56 -4.78 6.16
CA THR A 238 -3.65 -5.82 5.65
C THR A 238 -4.39 -6.88 4.85
N GLN A 239 -5.57 -7.31 5.31
CA GLN A 239 -6.42 -8.27 4.60
C GLN A 239 -7.00 -7.67 3.31
N LYS A 240 -7.40 -6.39 3.33
CA LYS A 240 -7.80 -5.64 2.11
C LYS A 240 -6.71 -5.61 1.05
N ARG A 241 -5.44 -5.48 1.47
CA ARG A 241 -4.30 -5.59 0.56
C ARG A 241 -4.07 -7.03 0.08
N PHE A 242 -4.24 -7.99 0.97
CA PHE A 242 -4.07 -9.40 0.61
C PHE A 242 -5.10 -9.85 -0.43
N GLU A 243 -6.34 -9.34 -0.36
CA GLU A 243 -7.34 -9.52 -1.43
C GLU A 243 -6.87 -8.94 -2.77
N ARG A 244 -6.26 -7.75 -2.80
CA ARG A 244 -5.69 -7.18 -4.03
C ARG A 244 -4.56 -8.04 -4.60
N ASP A 245 -3.68 -8.55 -3.75
CA ASP A 245 -2.61 -9.47 -4.19
C ASP A 245 -3.19 -10.81 -4.71
N GLY A 246 -4.26 -11.30 -4.09
CA GLY A 246 -5.02 -12.47 -4.56
C GLY A 246 -5.70 -12.26 -5.91
N ASN A 247 -6.35 -11.11 -6.11
CA ASN A 247 -6.92 -10.72 -7.39
C ASN A 247 -5.83 -10.64 -8.47
N HIS A 248 -4.69 -10.01 -8.16
CA HIS A 248 -3.57 -9.90 -9.10
C HIS A 248 -2.99 -11.27 -9.51
N MET A 249 -2.80 -12.19 -8.56
CA MET A 249 -2.42 -13.57 -8.87
C MET A 249 -3.49 -14.27 -9.71
N LEU A 250 -4.77 -14.09 -9.39
CA LEU A 250 -5.86 -14.69 -10.16
C LEU A 250 -5.84 -14.20 -11.62
N GLN A 251 -5.68 -12.91 -11.88
CA GLN A 251 -5.57 -12.40 -13.25
C GLN A 251 -4.32 -12.94 -13.96
N THR A 252 -3.19 -13.04 -13.26
CA THR A 252 -1.95 -13.62 -13.79
C THR A 252 -2.12 -15.09 -14.18
N ALA A 253 -2.67 -15.90 -13.28
CA ALA A 253 -2.89 -17.33 -13.49
C ALA A 253 -3.92 -17.59 -14.60
N LYS A 254 -5.03 -16.82 -14.64
CA LYS A 254 -6.05 -16.88 -15.70
C LYS A 254 -5.43 -16.66 -17.09
N GLN A 255 -4.70 -15.55 -17.27
CA GLN A 255 -4.09 -15.21 -18.56
C GLN A 255 -3.04 -16.24 -18.99
N LEU A 256 -2.12 -16.58 -18.09
CA LEU A 256 -1.06 -17.55 -18.37
C LEU A 256 -1.61 -18.95 -18.70
N SER A 257 -2.68 -19.37 -18.02
CA SER A 257 -3.34 -20.66 -18.30
C SER A 257 -3.92 -20.71 -19.71
N VAL A 258 -4.51 -19.61 -20.20
CA VAL A 258 -5.00 -19.51 -21.58
C VAL A 258 -3.84 -19.55 -22.57
N PHE A 259 -2.79 -18.75 -22.36
CA PHE A 259 -1.65 -18.71 -23.29
C PHE A 259 -0.92 -20.04 -23.40
N ALA A 260 -0.83 -20.79 -22.30
CA ALA A 260 -0.16 -22.08 -22.27
C ALA A 260 -1.07 -23.27 -22.63
N ASP A 261 -2.37 -23.05 -22.82
CA ASP A 261 -3.38 -24.10 -23.04
C ASP A 261 -3.35 -25.19 -21.93
N LEU A 262 -3.32 -24.75 -20.66
CA LEU A 262 -3.30 -25.65 -19.51
C LEU A 262 -4.63 -26.39 -19.36
N LYS A 263 -4.56 -27.72 -19.16
CA LYS A 263 -5.72 -28.62 -19.25
C LYS A 263 -5.78 -29.74 -18.21
N SER A 264 -4.76 -29.91 -17.37
CA SER A 264 -4.77 -30.99 -16.39
C SER A 264 -5.82 -30.73 -15.30
N GLU A 265 -6.33 -31.80 -14.67
CA GLU A 265 -7.32 -31.66 -13.60
C GLU A 265 -6.78 -30.87 -12.41
N GLN A 266 -5.53 -31.09 -11.99
CA GLN A 266 -4.91 -30.31 -10.91
C GLN A 266 -4.88 -28.81 -11.24
N GLN A 267 -4.54 -28.45 -12.48
CA GLN A 267 -4.51 -27.04 -12.90
C GLN A 267 -5.90 -26.40 -12.86
N LYS A 268 -6.95 -27.17 -13.21
CA LYS A 268 -8.34 -26.70 -13.10
C LYS A 268 -8.73 -26.51 -11.63
N GLU A 269 -8.46 -27.51 -10.79
CA GLU A 269 -8.74 -27.47 -9.36
C GLU A 269 -8.07 -26.28 -8.67
N ASP A 270 -6.78 -26.05 -8.93
CA ASP A 270 -6.02 -24.93 -8.35
C ASP A 270 -6.58 -23.56 -8.77
N LEU A 271 -6.93 -23.40 -10.06
CA LEU A 271 -7.50 -22.15 -10.58
C LEU A 271 -8.91 -21.92 -10.05
N ASP A 272 -9.74 -22.96 -10.03
CA ASP A 272 -11.12 -22.89 -9.54
C ASP A 272 -11.17 -22.62 -8.05
N TYR A 273 -10.26 -23.21 -7.27
CA TYR A 273 -10.14 -22.91 -5.85
C TYR A 273 -9.81 -21.44 -5.62
N LEU A 274 -8.81 -20.87 -6.33
CA LEU A 274 -8.52 -19.43 -6.23
C LEU A 274 -9.70 -18.56 -6.66
N ARG A 275 -10.43 -18.91 -7.74
CA ARG A 275 -11.67 -18.20 -8.15
C ARG A 275 -12.71 -18.21 -7.04
N GLN A 276 -12.95 -19.36 -6.41
CA GLN A 276 -13.93 -19.51 -5.34
C GLN A 276 -13.55 -18.68 -4.12
N ILE A 277 -12.30 -18.75 -3.66
CA ILE A 277 -11.85 -17.99 -2.50
C ILE A 277 -11.87 -16.49 -2.78
N MET A 278 -11.44 -16.05 -3.98
CA MET A 278 -11.58 -14.64 -4.36
C MET A 278 -13.04 -14.18 -4.38
N GLY A 279 -13.98 -15.06 -4.75
CA GLY A 279 -15.41 -14.79 -4.65
C GLY A 279 -15.90 -14.67 -3.20
N VAL A 280 -15.43 -15.54 -2.30
CA VAL A 280 -15.71 -15.45 -0.85
C VAL A 280 -15.15 -14.15 -0.27
N MET A 281 -13.95 -13.74 -0.67
CA MET A 281 -13.34 -12.50 -0.19
C MET A 281 -14.16 -11.25 -0.52
N GLN A 282 -15.05 -11.29 -1.51
CA GLN A 282 -15.93 -10.15 -1.80
C GLN A 282 -17.10 -10.01 -0.81
N HIS A 283 -17.34 -11.02 0.05
CA HIS A 283 -18.41 -11.00 1.04
C HIS A 283 -18.41 -9.71 1.88
N HIS A 284 -19.60 -9.23 2.26
CA HIS A 284 -19.77 -8.01 3.04
C HIS A 284 -19.27 -8.08 4.49
N ASP A 285 -18.79 -9.24 4.95
CA ASP A 285 -17.98 -9.38 6.17
C ASP A 285 -16.57 -9.95 5.92
N ALA A 286 -16.11 -10.01 4.67
CA ALA A 286 -14.73 -10.43 4.38
C ALA A 286 -13.87 -9.20 4.04
N ILE A 287 -14.00 -8.65 2.83
CA ILE A 287 -13.22 -7.47 2.41
C ILE A 287 -13.45 -6.24 3.30
N THR A 288 -14.60 -6.14 3.95
CA THR A 288 -14.97 -5.06 4.87
C THR A 288 -14.18 -5.11 6.18
N GLY A 289 -13.66 -6.28 6.56
CA GLY A 289 -12.99 -6.49 7.83
C GLY A 289 -13.94 -6.51 9.04
N THR A 290 -15.21 -6.89 8.82
CA THR A 290 -16.27 -6.93 9.81
C THR A 290 -16.62 -8.34 10.28
N GLU A 291 -15.67 -9.26 10.18
CA GLU A 291 -15.71 -10.59 10.77
C GLU A 291 -14.93 -10.69 12.09
N LYS A 292 -15.22 -11.75 12.86
CA LYS A 292 -14.43 -12.14 14.02
C LYS A 292 -12.99 -12.50 13.65
N GLN A 293 -12.04 -12.32 14.57
CA GLN A 293 -10.62 -12.57 14.28
C GLN A 293 -10.33 -14.01 13.81
N ALA A 294 -11.05 -15.00 14.35
CA ALA A 294 -10.89 -16.40 13.93
C ALA A 294 -11.32 -16.63 12.47
N VAL A 295 -12.34 -15.92 12.00
CA VAL A 295 -12.83 -15.99 10.61
C VAL A 295 -11.87 -15.26 9.69
N SER A 296 -11.35 -14.11 10.12
CA SER A 296 -10.30 -13.37 9.39
C SER A 296 -9.06 -14.23 9.15
N ASN A 297 -8.61 -14.94 10.18
CA ASN A 297 -7.50 -15.88 10.06
C ASN A 297 -7.80 -17.05 9.09
N ASP A 298 -9.06 -17.47 9.00
CA ASP A 298 -9.47 -18.52 8.07
C ASP A 298 -9.50 -18.01 6.64
N TYR A 299 -10.00 -16.79 6.40
CA TYR A 299 -9.93 -16.13 5.10
C TYR A 299 -8.48 -15.96 4.63
N ASP A 300 -7.57 -15.52 5.51
CA ASP A 300 -6.15 -15.42 5.20
C ASP A 300 -5.55 -16.78 4.79
N ARG A 301 -5.87 -17.85 5.53
CA ARG A 301 -5.41 -19.21 5.23
C ARG A 301 -5.93 -19.66 3.87
N LEU A 302 -7.24 -19.54 3.62
CA LEU A 302 -7.87 -19.94 2.37
C LEU A 302 -7.29 -19.17 1.17
N LEU A 303 -7.09 -17.85 1.33
CA LEU A 303 -6.56 -16.99 0.28
C LEU A 303 -5.09 -17.31 -0.01
N TYR A 304 -4.29 -17.55 1.02
CA TYR A 304 -2.91 -18.02 0.86
C TYR A 304 -2.86 -19.33 0.06
N ASP A 305 -3.65 -20.34 0.45
CA ASP A 305 -3.71 -21.62 -0.25
C ASP A 305 -4.11 -21.44 -1.73
N GLY A 306 -5.10 -20.57 -2.00
CA GLY A 306 -5.50 -20.20 -3.35
C GLY A 306 -4.38 -19.54 -4.17
N ILE A 307 -3.65 -18.60 -3.58
CA ILE A 307 -2.52 -17.92 -4.25
C ILE A 307 -1.41 -18.92 -4.59
N ILE A 308 -1.12 -19.89 -3.73
CA ILE A 308 -0.13 -20.93 -4.00
C ILE A 308 -0.56 -21.83 -5.17
N GLY A 309 -1.84 -22.20 -5.25
CA GLY A 309 -2.40 -22.92 -6.40
C GLY A 309 -2.30 -22.09 -7.70
N GLY A 310 -2.70 -20.82 -7.65
CA GLY A 310 -2.55 -19.90 -8.79
C GLY A 310 -1.11 -19.73 -9.26
N ALA A 311 -0.16 -19.60 -8.33
CA ALA A 311 1.27 -19.53 -8.62
C ALA A 311 1.79 -20.84 -9.24
N SER A 312 1.27 -21.99 -8.83
CA SER A 312 1.59 -23.29 -9.43
C SER A 312 1.13 -23.37 -10.90
N ASN A 313 -0.07 -22.87 -11.21
CA ASN A 313 -0.53 -22.75 -12.59
C ASN A 313 0.32 -21.78 -13.41
N ALA A 314 0.68 -20.63 -12.83
CA ALA A 314 1.54 -19.67 -13.50
C ALA A 314 2.93 -20.27 -13.81
N ARG A 315 3.53 -21.01 -12.87
CA ARG A 315 4.77 -21.76 -13.09
C ARG A 315 4.64 -22.75 -14.25
N ASP A 316 3.60 -23.58 -14.23
CA ASP A 316 3.39 -24.59 -15.27
C ASP A 316 3.19 -23.95 -16.65
N ALA A 317 2.47 -22.83 -16.71
CA ALA A 317 2.32 -22.05 -17.94
C ALA A 317 3.67 -21.47 -18.40
N LEU A 318 4.45 -20.86 -17.51
CA LEU A 318 5.74 -20.26 -17.86
C LEU A 318 6.75 -21.31 -18.35
N ARG A 319 6.73 -22.54 -17.83
CA ARG A 319 7.52 -23.66 -18.37
C ARG A 319 7.18 -24.00 -19.81
N VAL A 320 5.92 -23.80 -20.22
CA VAL A 320 5.46 -23.99 -21.59
C VAL A 320 5.80 -22.80 -22.49
N LEU A 321 5.76 -21.59 -21.94
CA LEU A 321 5.82 -20.33 -22.70
C LEU A 321 7.23 -19.76 -22.87
N THR A 322 8.17 -20.13 -22.00
CA THR A 322 9.52 -19.55 -21.96
C THR A 322 10.61 -20.53 -22.39
N ASN A 323 11.88 -20.09 -22.38
CA ASN A 323 13.04 -20.95 -22.60
C ASN A 323 13.54 -21.68 -21.32
N LEU A 324 12.71 -21.73 -20.28
CA LEU A 324 12.98 -22.36 -18.98
C LEU A 324 11.96 -23.50 -18.72
N PRO A 325 11.99 -24.60 -19.48
CA PRO A 325 10.99 -25.67 -19.36
C PRO A 325 11.00 -26.39 -18.01
N GLU A 326 12.13 -26.33 -17.29
CA GLU A 326 12.30 -26.87 -15.93
C GLU A 326 12.47 -25.75 -14.89
N GLY A 327 12.15 -24.50 -15.27
CA GLY A 327 12.27 -23.34 -14.37
C GLY A 327 11.43 -23.49 -13.11
N GLU A 328 11.93 -22.99 -11.99
CA GLU A 328 11.26 -23.06 -10.71
C GLU A 328 10.05 -22.10 -10.65
N PHE A 329 10.18 -20.92 -11.27
CA PHE A 329 9.22 -19.81 -11.25
C PHE A 329 8.58 -19.57 -9.87
N GLU A 330 9.42 -19.47 -8.85
CA GLU A 330 8.96 -19.23 -7.48
C GLU A 330 8.44 -17.79 -7.34
N SER A 331 7.33 -17.63 -6.64
CA SER A 331 6.78 -16.32 -6.29
C SER A 331 7.15 -15.96 -4.85
N CYS A 332 7.68 -14.76 -4.63
CA CYS A 332 8.01 -14.28 -3.29
C CYS A 332 6.88 -13.40 -2.74
N LEU A 333 6.06 -13.95 -1.83
CA LEU A 333 4.91 -13.25 -1.24
C LEU A 333 5.30 -12.26 -0.12
N GLN A 334 6.56 -12.29 0.35
CA GLN A 334 7.07 -11.41 1.41
C GLN A 334 7.91 -10.23 0.87
N LEU A 335 7.76 -9.90 -0.42
CA LEU A 335 8.45 -8.75 -1.02
C LEU A 335 8.06 -7.42 -0.36
N ASN A 336 6.87 -7.35 0.25
CA ASN A 336 6.42 -6.18 1.01
C ASN A 336 7.20 -5.96 2.31
N ILE A 337 8.02 -6.90 2.78
CA ILE A 337 8.99 -6.72 3.87
C ILE A 337 10.40 -6.91 3.34
N SER A 338 10.60 -6.76 2.03
CA SER A 338 11.87 -6.94 1.35
C SER A 338 12.49 -8.30 1.65
N GLU A 339 11.70 -9.37 1.64
CA GLU A 339 12.18 -10.76 1.77
C GLU A 339 11.78 -11.60 0.56
N CYS A 340 12.70 -12.46 0.14
CA CYS A 340 12.47 -13.42 -0.91
C CYS A 340 13.34 -14.65 -0.68
N ALA A 341 12.71 -15.79 -0.39
CA ALA A 341 13.42 -17.04 -0.08
C ALA A 341 14.40 -17.46 -1.20
N PHE A 342 14.13 -17.06 -2.45
CA PHE A 342 14.98 -17.39 -3.59
C PHE A 342 16.28 -16.58 -3.66
N THR A 343 16.29 -15.34 -3.14
CA THR A 343 17.46 -14.42 -3.23
C THR A 343 18.12 -14.16 -1.88
N GLN A 344 17.58 -14.69 -0.78
CA GLN A 344 18.06 -14.44 0.59
C GLN A 344 19.50 -14.89 0.82
N ASP A 345 19.94 -15.98 0.20
CA ASP A 345 21.28 -16.53 0.37
C ASP A 345 22.28 -15.93 -0.61
N SER A 346 21.88 -15.78 -1.87
CA SER A 346 22.63 -15.11 -2.93
C SER A 346 21.68 -14.76 -4.08
N ALA A 347 21.89 -13.59 -4.69
CA ALA A 347 21.26 -13.23 -5.96
C ALA A 347 22.20 -13.47 -7.16
N ASP A 348 23.23 -14.31 -7.01
CA ASP A 348 24.09 -14.68 -8.11
C ASP A 348 23.43 -15.73 -9.02
N ASN A 349 23.47 -15.49 -10.34
CA ASN A 349 22.88 -16.36 -11.36
C ASN A 349 21.37 -16.61 -11.17
N VAL A 350 20.63 -15.56 -10.87
CA VAL A 350 19.16 -15.58 -10.73
C VAL A 350 18.50 -15.05 -12.01
N VAL A 351 17.40 -15.67 -12.41
CA VAL A 351 16.50 -15.19 -13.47
C VAL A 351 15.24 -14.64 -12.83
N VAL A 352 14.90 -13.39 -13.15
CA VAL A 352 13.64 -12.75 -12.79
C VAL A 352 12.77 -12.69 -14.04
N THR A 353 11.76 -13.57 -14.12
CA THR A 353 10.77 -13.56 -15.19
C THR A 353 9.58 -12.72 -14.76
N LEU A 354 9.28 -11.70 -15.54
CA LEU A 354 8.21 -10.75 -15.30
C LEU A 354 7.02 -11.09 -16.20
N PHE A 355 5.84 -11.17 -15.61
CA PHE A 355 4.58 -11.21 -16.35
C PHE A 355 3.88 -9.86 -16.26
N ASN A 356 3.42 -9.32 -17.39
CA ASN A 356 2.62 -8.11 -17.47
C ASN A 356 1.14 -8.45 -17.73
N PRO A 357 0.26 -8.31 -16.71
CA PRO A 357 -1.16 -8.58 -16.89
C PRO A 357 -1.86 -7.52 -17.77
N LEU A 358 -1.27 -6.34 -17.93
CA LEU A 358 -1.86 -5.27 -18.74
C LEU A 358 -1.89 -5.63 -20.23
N ALA A 359 -2.88 -5.12 -20.96
CA ALA A 359 -2.95 -5.30 -22.42
C ALA A 359 -1.75 -4.68 -23.14
N GLN A 360 -1.39 -3.46 -22.75
CA GLN A 360 -0.32 -2.69 -23.38
C GLN A 360 1.04 -3.04 -22.77
N THR A 361 2.09 -2.92 -23.57
CA THR A 361 3.46 -2.91 -23.08
C THR A 361 3.63 -1.78 -22.09
N SER A 362 4.11 -2.09 -20.89
CA SER A 362 4.40 -1.09 -19.86
C SER A 362 5.88 -1.14 -19.48
N SER A 363 6.36 -0.04 -18.87
CA SER A 363 7.72 0.03 -18.33
C SER A 363 7.65 0.42 -16.87
N GLN A 364 8.11 -0.46 -15.99
CA GLN A 364 8.02 -0.30 -14.54
C GLN A 364 9.37 -0.59 -13.88
N TYR A 365 9.60 -0.03 -12.69
CA TYR A 365 10.76 -0.35 -11.88
C TYR A 365 10.55 -1.65 -11.10
N VAL A 366 11.52 -2.54 -11.20
CA VAL A 366 11.56 -3.83 -10.52
C VAL A 366 12.51 -3.72 -9.34
N ARG A 367 12.01 -4.06 -8.15
CA ARG A 367 12.80 -4.19 -6.91
C ARG A 367 12.93 -5.66 -6.52
N VAL A 368 14.16 -6.10 -6.23
CA VAL A 368 14.50 -7.47 -5.82
C VAL A 368 15.33 -7.42 -4.53
N PRO A 369 14.92 -8.07 -3.42
CA PRO A 369 15.72 -8.13 -2.21
C PRO A 369 17.05 -8.84 -2.43
N VAL A 370 18.15 -8.22 -1.99
CA VAL A 370 19.52 -8.71 -2.18
C VAL A 370 20.41 -8.37 -0.99
N LYS A 371 21.59 -8.99 -0.94
CA LYS A 371 22.70 -8.58 -0.04
C LYS A 371 23.42 -7.37 -0.61
N GLU A 372 24.17 -6.66 0.24
CA GLU A 372 25.04 -5.55 -0.19
C GLU A 372 26.24 -6.05 -1.01
N GLU A 373 26.03 -6.26 -2.30
CA GLU A 373 27.04 -6.75 -3.24
C GLU A 373 26.87 -6.04 -4.59
N ASN A 374 27.83 -6.23 -5.50
CA ASN A 374 27.72 -5.66 -6.85
C ASN A 374 26.99 -6.65 -7.76
N TYR A 375 25.89 -6.21 -8.35
CA TYR A 375 25.12 -7.02 -9.30
C TYR A 375 25.12 -6.38 -10.69
N GLN A 376 25.11 -7.23 -11.69
CA GLN A 376 24.92 -6.89 -13.08
C GLN A 376 23.56 -7.45 -13.53
N VAL A 377 22.70 -6.59 -14.10
CA VAL A 377 21.43 -7.00 -14.70
C VAL A 377 21.56 -6.97 -16.22
N THR A 378 21.13 -8.05 -16.86
CA THR A 378 21.02 -8.12 -18.33
C THR A 378 19.64 -8.59 -18.77
N ASP A 379 19.23 -8.20 -19.98
CA ASP A 379 18.01 -8.72 -20.60
C ASP A 379 18.25 -10.06 -21.33
N GLU A 380 17.21 -10.63 -21.93
CA GLU A 380 17.25 -11.87 -22.73
C GLU A 380 18.23 -11.85 -23.91
N LYS A 381 18.63 -10.66 -24.37
CA LYS A 381 19.60 -10.47 -25.46
C LYS A 381 21.03 -10.29 -24.93
N GLY A 382 21.23 -10.37 -23.62
CA GLY A 382 22.51 -10.14 -22.95
C GLY A 382 22.91 -8.66 -22.91
N ARG A 383 21.98 -7.74 -23.19
CA ARG A 383 22.24 -6.30 -23.11
C ARG A 383 22.18 -5.87 -21.65
N LEU A 384 23.10 -5.00 -21.25
CA LEU A 384 23.11 -4.43 -19.91
C LEU A 384 21.89 -3.56 -19.67
N VAL A 385 21.26 -3.75 -18.52
CA VAL A 385 20.17 -2.92 -18.02
C VAL A 385 20.72 -2.11 -16.86
N ALA A 386 20.51 -0.80 -16.88
CA ALA A 386 20.91 0.05 -15.77
C ALA A 386 20.22 -0.44 -14.49
N SER A 387 21.02 -0.63 -13.44
CA SER A 387 20.56 -1.12 -12.15
C SER A 387 21.35 -0.49 -11.03
N GLU A 388 20.71 -0.29 -9.89
CA GLU A 388 21.35 0.23 -8.68
C GLU A 388 20.87 -0.54 -7.44
N VAL A 389 21.67 -0.53 -6.39
CA VAL A 389 21.38 -1.19 -5.12
C VAL A 389 21.04 -0.11 -4.10
N VAL A 390 19.81 -0.14 -3.57
CA VAL A 390 19.33 0.82 -2.56
C VAL A 390 19.14 0.12 -1.22
N PRO A 391 19.41 0.77 -0.08
CA PRO A 391 19.17 0.18 1.22
C PRO A 391 17.67 -0.01 1.47
N VAL A 392 17.31 -1.10 2.13
CA VAL A 392 15.96 -1.29 2.67
C VAL A 392 15.77 -0.28 3.81
N ALA A 393 14.61 0.37 3.87
CA ALA A 393 14.27 1.29 4.94
C ALA A 393 14.47 0.65 6.31
N TRP A 394 15.16 1.34 7.23
CA TRP A 394 15.60 0.75 8.50
C TRP A 394 14.42 0.26 9.36
N GLN A 395 13.24 0.86 9.24
CA GLN A 395 12.02 0.45 9.95
C GLN A 395 11.54 -0.93 9.49
N VAL A 396 11.75 -1.25 8.21
CA VAL A 396 11.47 -2.58 7.66
C VAL A 396 12.50 -3.57 8.17
N LEU A 397 13.78 -3.18 8.24
CA LEU A 397 14.85 -4.00 8.82
C LEU A 397 14.65 -4.26 10.32
N ALA A 398 13.99 -3.33 11.03
CA ALA A 398 13.69 -3.43 12.46
C ALA A 398 12.47 -4.31 12.80
N LEU A 399 11.72 -4.79 11.80
CA LEU A 399 10.60 -5.71 12.03
C LEU A 399 11.12 -7.01 12.65
N GLU A 400 10.68 -7.30 13.87
CA GLU A 400 11.22 -8.43 14.64
C GLU A 400 11.02 -9.81 14.00
N TYR A 401 9.97 -9.96 13.19
CA TYR A 401 9.65 -11.21 12.48
C TYR A 401 10.29 -11.29 11.10
N ARG A 402 11.10 -10.30 10.72
CA ARG A 402 11.89 -10.27 9.48
C ARG A 402 13.29 -10.81 9.77
N GLN A 403 13.77 -11.72 8.95
CA GLN A 403 15.15 -12.17 8.96
C GLN A 403 16.06 -11.10 8.34
N ASN A 404 17.20 -10.84 8.98
CA ASN A 404 18.18 -9.89 8.47
C ASN A 404 19.12 -10.52 7.43
N THR A 405 18.57 -11.23 6.43
CA THR A 405 19.32 -11.94 5.38
C THR A 405 19.62 -11.06 4.16
N THR A 406 18.70 -10.15 3.84
CA THR A 406 18.83 -9.13 2.79
C THR A 406 18.67 -7.74 3.41
N GLN A 407 19.55 -6.81 3.08
CA GLN A 407 19.54 -5.44 3.62
C GLN A 407 19.31 -4.37 2.54
N HIS A 408 19.29 -4.80 1.28
CA HIS A 408 19.23 -3.92 0.14
C HIS A 408 18.22 -4.46 -0.89
N GLU A 409 17.84 -3.62 -1.83
CA GLU A 409 17.05 -3.98 -2.98
C GLU A 409 17.79 -3.57 -4.25
N LEU A 410 17.91 -4.51 -5.19
CA LEU A 410 18.37 -4.24 -6.54
C LEU A 410 17.20 -3.66 -7.34
N VAL A 411 17.38 -2.47 -7.87
CA VAL A 411 16.39 -1.70 -8.61
C VAL A 411 16.82 -1.56 -10.06
N PHE A 412 15.93 -1.89 -11.00
CA PHE A 412 16.15 -1.68 -12.44
C PHE A 412 14.84 -1.43 -13.17
N LYS A 413 14.90 -0.72 -14.32
CA LYS A 413 13.73 -0.46 -15.16
C LYS A 413 13.52 -1.61 -16.14
N ALA A 414 12.34 -2.22 -16.13
CA ALA A 414 11.96 -3.27 -17.05
C ALA A 414 10.86 -2.79 -18.00
N SER A 415 10.95 -3.18 -19.28
CA SER A 415 9.90 -2.97 -20.28
C SER A 415 9.38 -4.33 -20.74
N VAL A 416 8.08 -4.58 -20.58
CA VAL A 416 7.50 -5.91 -20.74
C VAL A 416 6.19 -5.82 -21.51
N ASN A 417 6.08 -6.55 -22.63
CA ASN A 417 4.79 -6.71 -23.33
C ASN A 417 3.91 -7.70 -22.55
N LYS A 418 4.32 -8.98 -22.52
CA LYS A 418 3.63 -10.04 -21.75
C LYS A 418 4.55 -10.82 -20.83
N ILE A 419 5.63 -11.39 -21.36
CA ILE A 419 6.67 -12.05 -20.58
C ILE A 419 8.02 -11.45 -20.98
N ALA A 420 8.88 -11.20 -20.01
CA ALA A 420 10.30 -10.93 -20.24
C ALA A 420 11.14 -11.43 -19.06
N SER A 421 12.28 -12.05 -19.35
CA SER A 421 13.24 -12.49 -18.33
C SER A 421 14.46 -11.56 -18.24
N TYR A 422 14.86 -11.27 -17.01
CA TYR A 422 16.07 -10.51 -16.68
C TYR A 422 17.02 -11.38 -15.87
N TYR A 423 18.32 -11.21 -16.08
CA TYR A 423 19.36 -12.06 -15.52
C TYR A 423 20.21 -11.24 -14.57
N ILE A 424 20.25 -11.66 -13.30
CA ILE A 424 21.04 -11.05 -12.25
C ILE A 424 22.27 -11.92 -12.01
N LYS A 425 23.45 -11.29 -12.01
CA LYS A 425 24.72 -11.94 -11.73
C LYS A 425 25.54 -11.09 -10.77
N LYS A 426 26.20 -11.72 -9.80
CA LYS A 426 27.18 -11.06 -8.95
C LYS A 426 28.48 -10.83 -9.70
N VAL A 427 29.10 -9.65 -9.52
CA VAL A 427 30.37 -9.29 -10.18
C VAL A 427 31.44 -8.88 -9.17
N ASP A 428 32.66 -9.38 -9.37
CA ASP A 428 33.85 -9.01 -8.60
C ASP A 428 34.48 -7.72 -9.17
N LYS A 429 34.93 -6.78 -8.32
CA LYS A 429 35.57 -5.52 -8.76
C LYS A 429 36.98 -5.81 -9.32
N ASN A 430 37.22 -5.50 -10.60
CA ASN A 430 38.57 -5.48 -11.19
C ASN A 430 39.37 -4.29 -10.64
N VAL A 431 40.57 -4.55 -10.12
CA VAL A 431 41.55 -3.58 -9.62
C VAL A 431 42.52 -3.24 -10.76
N GLU A 432 42.57 -1.98 -11.20
CA GLU A 432 43.68 -1.46 -12.02
C GLU A 432 44.62 -0.67 -11.11
N THR A 433 45.84 -1.18 -10.93
CA THR A 433 46.93 -0.46 -10.25
C THR A 433 47.75 0.32 -11.27
N HIS A 434 47.63 1.65 -11.26
CA HIS A 434 48.63 2.53 -11.86
C HIS A 434 49.67 2.90 -10.80
N ALA A 435 50.89 2.41 -10.97
CA ALA A 435 52.07 2.89 -10.28
C ALA A 435 52.58 4.13 -11.04
N ASP A 436 52.68 5.26 -10.36
CA ASP A 436 53.62 6.32 -10.77
C ASP A 436 54.24 6.98 -9.53
N ASP A 437 55.48 7.38 -9.76
CA ASP A 437 56.57 7.75 -8.86
C ASP A 437 56.38 9.17 -8.30
N ASP A 438 56.02 9.31 -7.02
CA ASP A 438 56.25 10.54 -6.25
C ASP A 438 56.24 10.25 -4.74
N SER A 439 56.85 11.12 -3.92
CA SER A 439 57.00 10.96 -2.46
C SER A 439 55.68 10.96 -1.66
N GLU A 440 54.55 11.06 -2.35
CA GLU A 440 53.21 11.14 -1.78
C GLU A 440 52.25 10.28 -2.62
N THR A 441 51.29 9.64 -1.97
CA THR A 441 50.22 8.91 -2.66
C THR A 441 48.92 9.70 -2.55
N VAL A 442 48.34 10.04 -3.70
CA VAL A 442 47.08 10.78 -3.78
C VAL A 442 45.92 9.80 -4.01
N VAL A 443 44.91 9.88 -3.14
CA VAL A 443 43.67 9.10 -3.24
C VAL A 443 42.51 10.08 -3.33
N GLN A 444 41.84 10.15 -4.48
CA GLN A 444 40.86 11.21 -4.76
C GLN A 444 39.58 10.72 -5.44
N THR A 445 38.46 11.31 -5.05
CA THR A 445 37.12 11.24 -5.69
C THR A 445 36.77 12.60 -6.31
N SER A 446 35.55 12.79 -6.83
CA SER A 446 35.06 14.14 -7.20
C SER A 446 35.06 15.14 -6.05
N GLU A 447 34.87 14.65 -4.82
CA GLU A 447 34.58 15.45 -3.63
C GLU A 447 35.79 15.64 -2.69
N ILE A 448 36.63 14.61 -2.58
CA ILE A 448 37.68 14.53 -1.56
C ILE A 448 39.01 14.14 -2.20
N LYS A 449 40.08 14.77 -1.73
CA LYS A 449 41.45 14.37 -2.03
C LYS A 449 42.22 14.14 -0.73
N LEU A 450 42.71 12.91 -0.57
CA LEU A 450 43.61 12.51 0.49
C LEU A 450 45.05 12.47 -0.02
N VAL A 451 45.98 12.97 0.78
CA VAL A 451 47.42 12.84 0.52
C VAL A 451 48.02 12.01 1.64
N ILE A 452 48.64 10.89 1.27
CA ILE A 452 49.40 10.01 2.17
C ILE A 452 50.89 10.30 1.99
N ASP A 453 51.62 10.54 3.08
CA ASP A 453 53.08 10.70 3.02
C ASP A 453 53.74 9.33 2.84
N ASN A 454 54.46 9.09 1.76
CA ASN A 454 55.07 7.78 1.50
C ASN A 454 56.24 7.47 2.47
N ASN A 455 56.77 8.47 3.17
CA ASN A 455 57.85 8.28 4.15
C ASN A 455 57.33 7.76 5.49
N THR A 456 56.19 8.29 5.95
CA THR A 456 55.56 7.91 7.23
C THR A 456 54.41 6.92 7.04
N GLY A 457 53.84 6.81 5.84
CA GLY A 457 52.64 6.03 5.53
C GLY A 457 51.35 6.56 6.16
N ARG A 458 51.38 7.75 6.77
CA ARG A 458 50.24 8.38 7.45
C ARG A 458 49.54 9.41 6.57
N LEU A 459 48.31 9.73 6.96
CA LEU A 459 47.58 10.84 6.35
C LEU A 459 48.36 12.13 6.58
N LYS A 460 48.54 12.92 5.51
CA LYS A 460 49.27 14.19 5.54
C LYS A 460 48.36 15.38 5.34
N ASN A 461 47.40 15.26 4.40
CA ASN A 461 46.52 16.35 4.04
C ASN A 461 45.16 15.82 3.59
N VAL A 462 44.11 16.55 3.95
CA VAL A 462 42.74 16.34 3.47
C VAL A 462 42.30 17.60 2.75
N GLU A 463 41.86 17.46 1.51
CA GLU A 463 41.12 18.48 0.79
C GLU A 463 39.67 18.00 0.63
N MET A 464 38.72 18.77 1.17
CA MET A 464 37.28 18.52 1.00
C MET A 464 36.50 19.81 1.25
N ASN A 465 35.29 19.91 0.69
CA ASN A 465 34.41 21.08 0.84
C ASN A 465 35.13 22.43 0.58
N GLY A 466 35.97 22.48 -0.47
CA GLY A 466 36.70 23.70 -0.85
C GLY A 466 37.86 24.10 0.06
N VAL A 467 38.18 23.29 1.09
CA VAL A 467 39.25 23.59 2.06
C VAL A 467 40.29 22.49 2.08
N SER A 468 41.55 22.89 2.19
CA SER A 468 42.69 22.01 2.43
C SER A 468 43.21 22.22 3.85
N GLU A 469 43.43 21.13 4.59
CA GLU A 469 44.05 21.15 5.92
C GLU A 469 45.06 20.03 6.06
N ALA A 470 46.23 20.37 6.61
CA ALA A 470 47.23 19.38 7.00
C ALA A 470 46.72 18.65 8.25
N ILE A 471 46.52 17.34 8.13
CA ILE A 471 45.97 16.50 9.19
C ILE A 471 46.85 15.26 9.31
N ASP A 472 47.58 15.13 10.41
CA ASP A 472 48.31 13.90 10.78
C ASP A 472 47.43 13.10 11.76
N GLN A 473 47.07 11.89 11.36
CA GLN A 473 46.34 10.96 12.23
C GLN A 473 47.27 9.84 12.67
N ASN A 474 47.32 9.59 13.98
CA ASN A 474 48.13 8.54 14.57
C ASN A 474 47.44 7.92 15.81
N PHE A 475 47.88 6.73 16.21
CA PHE A 475 47.44 6.07 17.44
C PHE A 475 48.48 6.27 18.55
N ALA A 476 47.98 6.47 19.77
CA ALA A 476 48.81 6.64 20.94
C ALA A 476 48.27 5.92 22.17
N ILE A 477 49.12 5.77 23.18
CA ILE A 477 48.84 5.03 24.41
C ILE A 477 49.05 5.95 25.62
N TYR A 478 48.04 6.02 26.49
CA TYR A 478 48.22 6.46 27.87
C TYR A 478 48.71 5.29 28.73
N GLU A 479 49.85 5.48 29.38
CA GLU A 479 50.23 4.64 30.50
C GLU A 479 49.48 5.09 31.75
N THR A 480 48.78 4.15 32.38
CA THR A 480 47.95 4.45 33.55
C THR A 480 48.47 3.80 34.82
N TYR A 481 48.08 4.35 35.96
CA TYR A 481 48.26 3.73 37.28
C TYR A 481 46.93 3.77 38.02
N GLU A 482 46.58 2.69 38.71
CA GLU A 482 45.33 2.63 39.48
C GLU A 482 44.06 3.06 38.72
N SER A 483 44.04 2.90 37.39
CA SER A 483 42.83 3.07 36.58
C SER A 483 41.97 1.82 36.66
N GLY A 484 40.65 2.01 36.65
CA GLY A 484 39.66 0.94 36.66
C GLY A 484 38.47 1.28 35.77
N ALA A 485 37.38 0.52 35.93
CA ALA A 485 36.19 0.66 35.08
C ALA A 485 35.61 2.09 35.10
N TYR A 486 35.66 2.77 36.25
CA TYR A 486 35.09 4.11 36.45
C TYR A 486 36.13 5.22 36.30
N VAL A 487 37.38 4.95 36.67
CA VAL A 487 38.39 6.01 36.82
C VAL A 487 39.51 5.88 35.79
N PHE A 488 39.70 6.96 35.01
CA PHE A 488 40.85 7.19 34.14
C PHE A 488 41.93 8.00 34.89
N ARG A 489 43.11 7.41 35.08
CA ARG A 489 44.29 7.99 35.75
C ARG A 489 45.55 7.75 34.92
N GLN A 490 45.97 8.74 34.16
CA GLN A 490 47.28 8.74 33.52
C GLN A 490 48.40 8.82 34.57
N LYS A 491 49.55 8.18 34.33
CA LYS A 491 50.76 8.37 35.15
C LYS A 491 51.22 9.83 35.09
N GLU A 492 51.56 10.39 36.24
CA GLU A 492 52.17 11.73 36.33
C GLU A 492 53.50 11.74 35.57
N ASP A 493 53.80 12.85 34.88
CA ASP A 493 55.04 13.09 34.11
C ASP A 493 55.32 12.13 32.93
N VAL A 494 54.30 11.41 32.42
CA VAL A 494 54.42 10.58 31.21
C VAL A 494 53.67 11.23 30.05
N ASP A 495 54.39 11.61 29.00
CA ASP A 495 53.80 12.11 27.76
C ASP A 495 53.03 11.01 27.01
N LEU A 496 52.05 11.42 26.21
CA LEU A 496 51.29 10.53 25.33
C LEU A 496 52.24 9.81 24.36
N LYS A 497 52.27 8.47 24.43
CA LYS A 497 53.22 7.66 23.65
C LYS A 497 52.62 7.21 22.32
N PHE A 498 53.11 7.77 21.21
CA PHE A 498 52.73 7.34 19.86
C PHE A 498 53.37 6.00 19.49
N LEU A 499 52.66 5.21 18.68
CA LEU A 499 53.01 3.81 18.41
C LEU A 499 54.15 3.62 17.40
N GLU A 500 54.10 4.25 16.23
CA GLU A 500 55.16 4.17 15.20
C GLU A 500 55.30 5.46 14.38
N ASP A 501 56.54 5.77 13.98
CA ASP A 501 56.85 6.91 13.10
C ASP A 501 56.62 6.59 11.61
N LYS A 502 56.60 5.31 11.25
CA LYS A 502 56.39 4.83 9.87
C LYS A 502 55.43 3.64 9.86
N VAL A 503 54.41 3.71 9.01
CA VAL A 503 53.29 2.78 8.89
C VAL A 503 53.29 2.19 7.48
N GLU A 504 53.09 0.87 7.35
CA GLU A 504 52.90 0.27 6.03
C GLU A 504 51.47 0.53 5.55
N PHE A 505 51.31 0.91 4.27
CA PHE A 505 49.99 1.14 3.70
C PHE A 505 49.81 0.55 2.30
N THR A 506 48.56 0.31 1.91
CA THR A 506 48.16 -0.14 0.56
C THR A 506 46.92 0.62 0.12
N VAL A 507 46.89 1.07 -1.13
CA VAL A 507 45.75 1.77 -1.72
C VAL A 507 44.93 0.83 -2.59
N TYR A 508 43.61 0.87 -2.40
CA TYR A 508 42.61 0.22 -3.25
C TYR A 508 41.80 1.30 -3.96
N ASP A 509 41.92 1.38 -5.29
CA ASP A 509 41.24 2.39 -6.10
C ASP A 509 40.03 1.78 -6.83
N GLY A 510 38.82 1.99 -6.30
CA GLY A 510 37.57 1.53 -6.88
C GLY A 510 36.71 2.68 -7.41
N ALA A 511 35.86 2.39 -8.41
CA ALA A 511 35.03 3.39 -9.08
C ALA A 511 34.01 4.13 -8.18
N LEU A 512 33.63 3.55 -7.04
CA LEU A 512 32.69 4.15 -6.06
C LEU A 512 33.31 4.35 -4.67
N VAL A 513 34.42 3.68 -4.38
CA VAL A 513 35.08 3.70 -3.07
C VAL A 513 36.57 3.52 -3.27
N LYS A 514 37.35 4.34 -2.59
CA LYS A 514 38.80 4.25 -2.55
C LYS A 514 39.24 4.10 -1.10
N GLU A 515 40.18 3.19 -0.86
CA GLU A 515 40.61 2.82 0.48
C GLU A 515 42.12 2.90 0.65
N VAL A 516 42.59 3.35 1.82
CA VAL A 516 43.99 3.29 2.26
C VAL A 516 44.03 2.40 3.49
N HIS A 517 44.58 1.20 3.33
CA HIS A 517 44.75 0.24 4.43
C HIS A 517 46.10 0.51 5.08
N GLN A 518 46.14 0.71 6.38
CA GLN A 518 47.31 1.07 7.18
C GLN A 518 47.50 0.07 8.31
N GLN A 519 48.71 -0.45 8.46
CA GLN A 519 49.09 -1.36 9.55
C GLN A 519 50.09 -0.67 10.49
N PHE A 520 49.63 -0.31 11.69
CA PHE A 520 50.42 0.45 12.68
C PHE A 520 51.22 -0.44 13.64
N SER A 521 50.76 -1.68 13.88
CA SER A 521 51.48 -2.71 14.65
C SER A 521 50.80 -4.06 14.43
N GLU A 522 51.28 -5.16 15.00
CA GLU A 522 50.61 -6.48 14.90
C GLU A 522 49.17 -6.51 15.46
N TRP A 523 48.78 -5.52 16.27
CA TRP A 523 47.48 -5.48 16.96
C TRP A 523 46.70 -4.16 16.72
N ILE A 524 47.20 -3.27 15.85
CA ILE A 524 46.47 -2.04 15.44
C ILE A 524 46.57 -1.87 13.92
N SER A 525 45.40 -1.74 13.29
CA SER A 525 45.26 -1.42 11.87
C SER A 525 44.12 -0.44 11.64
N GLN A 526 44.17 0.26 10.51
CA GLN A 526 43.18 1.25 10.11
C GLN A 526 42.90 1.15 8.61
N VAL A 527 41.66 1.40 8.19
CA VAL A 527 41.29 1.62 6.80
C VAL A 527 40.67 3.00 6.67
N ILE A 528 41.31 3.87 5.88
CA ILE A 528 40.76 5.18 5.50
C ILE A 528 39.96 4.99 4.21
N ARG A 529 38.68 5.38 4.17
CA ARG A 529 37.82 5.27 2.97
C ARG A 529 37.24 6.61 2.55
N ILE A 530 37.17 6.83 1.25
CA ILE A 530 36.39 7.90 0.60
C ILE A 530 35.49 7.28 -0.46
N TYR A 531 34.29 7.83 -0.63
CA TYR A 531 33.30 7.34 -1.59
C TYR A 531 33.01 8.42 -2.63
N GLU A 532 32.72 8.02 -3.86
CA GLU A 532 32.35 8.95 -4.94
C GLU A 532 31.03 9.66 -4.58
N GLY A 533 30.97 10.99 -4.74
CA GLY A 533 29.81 11.79 -4.38
C GLY A 533 29.55 11.97 -2.86
N VAL A 534 30.47 11.57 -1.98
CA VAL A 534 30.29 11.64 -0.52
C VAL A 534 31.36 12.51 0.15
N ASN A 535 30.92 13.60 0.80
CA ASN A 535 31.76 14.59 1.49
C ASN A 535 32.09 14.22 2.96
N ARG A 536 32.66 13.02 3.21
CA ARG A 536 33.28 12.64 4.49
C ARG A 536 34.41 11.61 4.30
N VAL A 537 35.39 11.60 5.20
CA VAL A 537 36.46 10.58 5.24
C VAL A 537 36.16 9.59 6.36
N GLU A 538 36.05 8.30 6.04
CA GLU A 538 35.82 7.23 7.03
C GLU A 538 37.16 6.64 7.51
N PHE A 539 37.38 6.59 8.82
CA PHE A 539 38.51 5.91 9.48
C PHE A 539 37.95 4.71 10.23
N GLU A 540 38.07 3.53 9.64
CA GLU A 540 37.76 2.28 10.33
C GLU A 540 39.01 1.75 11.03
N TRP A 541 38.96 1.62 12.35
CA TRP A 541 40.08 1.14 13.16
C TRP A 541 39.78 -0.23 13.74
N LEU A 542 40.83 -1.03 13.89
CA LEU A 542 40.83 -2.32 14.58
C LEU A 542 41.96 -2.30 15.60
N VAL A 543 41.61 -2.32 16.89
CA VAL A 543 42.54 -2.26 18.03
C VAL A 543 42.38 -3.51 18.88
N GLY A 544 43.45 -4.29 18.97
CA GLY A 544 43.57 -5.46 19.82
C GLY A 544 44.03 -6.71 19.06
N PRO A 545 44.43 -7.78 19.77
CA PRO A 545 44.41 -7.89 21.23
C PRO A 545 45.50 -7.00 21.85
N ILE A 546 45.13 -6.17 22.84
CA ILE A 546 46.10 -5.30 23.51
C ILE A 546 47.14 -6.18 24.23
N PRO A 547 48.46 -6.00 24.00
CA PRO A 547 49.48 -6.90 24.55
C PRO A 547 49.44 -7.00 26.08
N THR A 548 49.77 -8.19 26.59
CA THR A 548 49.66 -8.57 28.01
C THR A 548 51.02 -8.69 28.71
N ASP A 549 52.08 -8.17 28.10
CA ASP A 549 53.48 -8.50 28.38
C ASP A 549 54.11 -7.81 29.60
N GLU A 550 53.50 -6.75 30.15
CA GLU A 550 54.17 -5.88 31.13
C GLU A 550 53.38 -5.55 32.42
N ASP A 551 52.34 -6.28 32.79
CA ASP A 551 51.43 -5.92 33.91
C ASP A 551 50.95 -4.43 33.86
N THR A 552 51.00 -3.82 32.68
CA THR A 552 50.76 -2.40 32.49
C THR A 552 49.40 -2.20 31.85
N ALA A 553 48.58 -1.36 32.48
CA ALA A 553 47.31 -0.92 31.93
C ALA A 553 47.53 0.08 30.78
N ARG A 554 46.90 -0.19 29.64
CA ARG A 554 47.05 0.60 28.40
C ARG A 554 45.67 1.08 27.95
N GLU A 555 45.58 2.36 27.64
CA GLU A 555 44.40 2.98 27.06
C GLU A 555 44.78 3.62 25.74
N ILE A 556 44.08 3.20 24.68
CA ILE A 556 44.46 3.46 23.30
C ILE A 556 43.57 4.58 22.78
N VAL A 557 44.21 5.60 22.24
CA VAL A 557 43.55 6.76 21.64
C VAL A 557 43.94 6.89 20.17
N THR A 558 43.03 7.43 19.36
CA THR A 558 43.37 8.02 18.06
C THR A 558 43.49 9.52 18.22
N VAL A 559 44.55 10.09 17.67
CA VAL A 559 44.88 11.51 17.72
C VAL A 559 44.86 12.06 16.31
N PHE A 560 44.20 13.20 16.12
CA PHE A 560 44.19 13.97 14.89
C PHE A 560 44.82 15.33 15.18
N ASP A 561 46.01 15.57 14.63
CA ASP A 561 46.72 16.84 14.73
C ASP A 561 46.48 17.68 13.47
N SER A 562 46.05 18.92 13.63
CA SER A 562 45.80 19.90 12.57
C SER A 562 46.46 21.25 12.87
N GLU A 563 46.53 22.14 11.87
CA GLU A 563 47.04 23.51 12.03
C GLU A 563 45.97 24.51 12.53
N ILE A 564 44.73 24.05 12.75
CA ILE A 564 43.62 24.89 13.23
C ILE A 564 43.94 25.51 14.59
N SER A 565 43.87 26.83 14.64
CA SER A 565 44.16 27.60 15.86
C SER A 565 42.96 27.69 16.82
N SER A 566 42.64 26.57 17.46
CA SER A 566 41.51 26.41 18.38
C SER A 566 41.60 27.21 19.70
N ASN A 567 42.80 27.69 20.07
CA ASN A 567 43.06 28.46 21.29
C ASN A 567 42.52 27.80 22.58
N GLY A 568 42.57 26.47 22.64
CA GLY A 568 42.08 25.68 23.78
C GLY A 568 40.55 25.57 23.87
N VAL A 569 39.83 25.94 22.81
CA VAL A 569 38.38 25.81 22.69
C VAL A 569 38.05 24.63 21.76
N PHE A 570 37.14 23.77 22.17
CA PHE A 570 36.61 22.68 21.34
C PHE A 570 35.15 22.42 21.68
N TYR A 571 34.46 21.60 20.90
CA TYR A 571 33.04 21.33 21.08
C TYR A 571 32.80 19.83 21.18
N THR A 572 31.94 19.42 22.11
CA THR A 572 31.53 18.03 22.31
C THR A 572 30.02 17.96 22.28
N ASP A 573 29.45 16.88 21.74
CA ASP A 573 28.00 16.73 21.78
C ASP A 573 27.44 16.49 23.20
N SER A 574 26.14 16.77 23.37
CA SER A 574 25.34 16.47 24.54
C SER A 574 24.33 15.39 24.18
N ASN A 575 24.62 14.14 24.52
CA ASN A 575 23.79 12.97 24.21
C ASN A 575 23.35 12.91 22.74
N GLY A 576 24.24 13.24 21.79
CA GLY A 576 23.93 13.23 20.36
C GLY A 576 23.24 14.46 19.79
N ARG A 577 22.74 15.39 20.64
CA ARG A 577 21.82 16.46 20.21
C ARG A 577 22.49 17.80 19.93
N GLU A 578 23.04 18.45 20.95
CA GLU A 578 23.58 19.81 20.88
C GLU A 578 25.10 19.84 21.09
N MET A 579 25.80 20.78 20.45
CA MET A 579 27.24 20.99 20.71
C MET A 579 27.44 21.86 21.93
N ILE A 580 28.17 21.35 22.92
CA ILE A 580 28.60 22.10 24.09
C ILE A 580 30.02 22.60 23.87
N LYS A 581 30.21 23.91 24.03
CA LYS A 581 31.54 24.54 24.05
C LYS A 581 32.32 24.09 25.29
N ARG A 582 33.53 23.58 25.08
CA ARG A 582 34.51 23.21 26.09
C ARG A 582 35.72 24.12 25.98
N VAL A 583 36.28 24.48 27.12
CA VAL A 583 37.54 25.23 27.21
C VAL A 583 38.48 24.42 28.08
N LYS A 584 39.67 24.12 27.55
CA LYS A 584 40.70 23.38 28.28
C LYS A 584 40.98 24.06 29.62
N ASP A 585 41.09 23.25 30.66
CA ASP A 585 41.40 23.64 32.05
C ASP A 585 40.41 24.60 32.73
N LYS A 586 39.24 24.81 32.12
CA LYS A 586 38.25 25.79 32.60
C LYS A 586 36.85 25.20 32.70
N ARG A 587 36.07 25.67 33.67
CA ARG A 587 34.61 25.54 33.74
C ARG A 587 34.00 26.94 33.90
N GLU A 588 32.76 27.13 33.49
CA GLU A 588 32.13 28.47 33.50
C GLU A 588 31.77 28.93 34.92
N ASP A 589 31.45 27.99 35.79
CA ASP A 589 30.85 28.18 37.11
C ASP A 589 31.82 27.92 38.28
N PHE A 590 32.97 27.28 38.04
CA PHE A 590 34.02 27.09 39.05
C PHE A 590 35.41 26.88 38.43
N ASN A 591 36.45 26.97 39.26
CA ASN A 591 37.81 26.61 38.88
C ASN A 591 38.09 25.15 39.26
N PRO A 592 38.29 24.23 38.29
CA PRO A 592 38.60 22.84 38.59
C PRO A 592 40.01 22.71 39.19
N ASP A 593 40.17 21.88 40.23
CA ASP A 593 41.50 21.49 40.74
C ASP A 593 42.07 20.38 39.86
N LEU A 594 42.87 20.79 38.87
CA LEU A 594 43.49 19.90 37.88
C LEU A 594 44.93 19.53 38.26
N GLY A 595 45.40 19.89 39.47
CA GLY A 595 46.80 19.74 39.86
C GLY A 595 47.30 18.29 39.92
N ARG A 596 46.40 17.31 40.04
CA ARG A 596 46.74 15.88 40.10
C ARG A 596 46.37 15.10 38.84
N GLN A 597 45.37 15.56 38.09
CA GLN A 597 44.75 14.80 37.01
C GLN A 597 44.37 15.73 35.83
N PRO A 598 45.34 16.39 35.19
CA PRO A 598 45.07 17.40 34.17
C PRO A 598 44.49 16.84 32.86
N ILE A 599 44.74 15.57 32.52
CA ILE A 599 44.24 14.95 31.28
C ILE A 599 42.81 14.43 31.48
N SER A 600 42.62 13.50 32.43
CA SER A 600 41.30 12.95 32.72
C SER A 600 40.27 14.01 33.16
N GLY A 601 40.72 15.08 33.81
CA GLY A 601 39.89 16.25 34.13
C GLY A 601 39.41 17.06 32.91
N ASN A 602 39.96 16.83 31.72
CA ASN A 602 39.53 17.44 30.46
C ASN A 602 38.90 16.44 29.48
N TYR A 603 38.57 15.23 29.92
CA TYR A 603 37.86 14.24 29.11
C TYR A 603 36.35 14.43 29.20
N TYR A 604 35.67 14.33 28.06
CA TYR A 604 34.22 14.52 27.95
C TYR A 604 33.57 13.34 27.21
N PRO A 605 32.28 13.06 27.47
CA PRO A 605 31.51 12.10 26.69
C PRO A 605 31.34 12.60 25.25
N ILE A 606 31.70 11.76 24.28
CA ILE A 606 31.47 11.96 22.86
C ILE A 606 30.49 10.86 22.43
N VAL A 607 29.21 11.18 22.35
CA VAL A 607 28.17 10.21 21.97
C VAL A 607 27.98 10.19 20.46
N SER A 608 28.25 11.31 19.79
CA SER A 608 28.11 11.43 18.32
C SER A 608 29.23 12.21 17.64
N ARG A 609 29.79 13.27 18.25
CA ARG A 609 30.78 14.12 17.58
C ARG A 609 31.58 15.03 18.50
N ILE A 610 32.84 15.26 18.13
CA ILE A 610 33.76 16.25 18.70
C ILE A 610 34.30 17.14 17.58
N ALA A 611 34.52 18.44 17.83
CA ALA A 611 34.99 19.37 16.81
C ALA A 611 35.95 20.44 17.35
N LEU A 612 36.85 20.94 16.50
CA LEU A 612 37.58 22.20 16.70
C LEU A 612 37.40 23.13 15.49
N GLU A 613 37.54 24.42 15.72
CA GLU A 613 37.46 25.45 14.69
C GLU A 613 38.39 26.63 15.02
N ASP A 614 38.81 27.36 13.99
CA ASP A 614 39.44 28.67 14.10
C ASP A 614 38.63 29.74 13.36
N SER A 615 39.23 30.84 12.89
CA SER A 615 38.47 31.86 12.15
C SER A 615 38.08 31.42 10.73
N ASN A 616 38.72 30.39 10.19
CA ASN A 616 38.67 30.05 8.76
C ASN A 616 38.26 28.60 8.50
N LYS A 617 38.55 27.65 9.39
CA LYS A 617 38.32 26.21 9.18
C LYS A 617 37.76 25.51 10.41
N ARG A 618 36.95 24.47 10.19
CA ARG A 618 36.42 23.59 11.23
C ARG A 618 36.63 22.14 10.83
N ILE A 619 37.15 21.34 11.76
CA ILE A 619 37.23 19.88 11.64
C ILE A 619 36.33 19.25 12.70
N ALA A 620 35.54 18.26 12.30
CA ALA A 620 34.70 17.47 13.18
C ALA A 620 34.98 15.98 12.99
N LEU A 621 35.03 15.25 14.10
CA LEU A 621 35.12 13.80 14.14
C LEU A 621 33.78 13.26 14.66
N LEU A 622 33.14 12.39 13.89
CA LEU A 622 31.89 11.73 14.24
C LEU A 622 32.18 10.26 14.53
N ASN A 623 31.74 9.74 15.67
CA ASN A 623 32.04 8.39 16.11
C ASN A 623 30.82 7.46 16.00
N ASP A 624 31.07 6.17 15.75
CA ASP A 624 30.03 5.13 15.63
C ASP A 624 29.55 4.57 16.98
N ARG A 625 30.15 4.98 18.09
CA ARG A 625 29.87 4.53 19.45
C ARG A 625 30.24 5.59 20.46
N ALA A 626 29.53 5.64 21.58
CA ALA A 626 29.88 6.53 22.68
C ALA A 626 31.27 6.21 23.22
N GLN A 627 32.12 7.23 23.35
CA GLN A 627 33.47 7.11 23.89
C GLN A 627 33.91 8.42 24.55
N GLY A 628 35.07 8.41 25.22
CA GLY A 628 35.67 9.62 25.78
C GLY A 628 36.50 10.37 24.73
N GLY A 629 36.54 11.69 24.80
CA GLY A 629 37.40 12.49 23.93
C GLY A 629 37.73 13.88 24.50
N THR A 630 38.74 14.52 23.90
CA THR A 630 39.25 15.82 24.35
C THR A 630 40.06 16.55 23.26
N SER A 631 40.54 17.75 23.60
CA SER A 631 41.55 18.53 22.87
C SER A 631 42.58 19.04 23.87
N MET A 632 43.71 18.32 23.99
CA MET A 632 44.77 18.66 24.95
C MET A 632 45.76 19.70 24.42
N GLN A 633 45.89 19.80 23.09
CA GLN A 633 46.78 20.75 22.41
C GLN A 633 46.00 21.58 21.39
N ASN A 634 46.54 22.74 21.04
CA ASN A 634 45.97 23.58 19.99
C ASN A 634 45.99 22.81 18.66
N GLY A 635 44.86 22.73 17.95
CA GLY A 635 44.77 21.97 16.70
C GLY A 635 44.54 20.47 16.83
N GLN A 636 44.45 19.93 18.06
CA GLN A 636 44.41 18.47 18.29
C GLN A 636 43.03 17.98 18.73
N LEU A 637 42.54 16.87 18.17
CA LEU A 637 41.43 16.07 18.72
C LEU A 637 41.90 14.67 19.09
N GLU A 638 41.38 14.15 20.19
CA GLU A 638 41.67 12.82 20.69
C GLU A 638 40.38 12.07 21.04
N LEU A 639 40.29 10.79 20.64
CA LEU A 639 39.20 9.88 20.99
C LEU A 639 39.77 8.58 21.57
N MET A 640 39.23 8.13 22.71
CA MET A 640 39.61 6.89 23.39
C MET A 640 38.87 5.68 22.80
N LEU A 641 39.60 4.77 22.19
CA LEU A 641 39.05 3.68 21.37
C LEU A 641 38.92 2.35 22.11
N HIS A 642 39.92 2.00 22.93
CA HIS A 642 39.96 0.73 23.66
C HIS A 642 40.79 0.84 24.94
N ARG A 643 40.42 0.11 25.98
CA ARG A 643 41.09 0.12 27.29
C ARG A 643 41.34 -1.31 27.75
N ARG A 644 42.55 -1.58 28.25
CA ARG A 644 42.87 -2.80 28.98
C ARG A 644 43.53 -2.43 30.30
N LEU A 645 42.86 -2.72 31.40
CA LEU A 645 43.27 -2.39 32.76
C LEU A 645 43.65 -3.67 33.52
N VAL A 646 44.60 -3.56 34.44
CA VAL A 646 45.14 -4.72 35.18
C VAL A 646 44.68 -4.78 36.64
N GLN A 647 43.90 -3.80 37.09
CA GLN A 647 43.37 -3.71 38.45
C GLN A 647 41.96 -3.09 38.48
N ASP A 648 41.24 -3.32 39.58
CA ASP A 648 39.99 -2.63 39.92
C ASP A 648 40.28 -1.27 40.56
N ASP A 649 39.39 -0.29 40.37
CA ASP A 649 39.48 1.02 41.01
C ASP A 649 38.71 1.11 42.33
N GLY A 650 37.98 0.04 42.71
CA GLY A 650 37.29 -0.08 43.99
C GLY A 650 35.94 0.64 44.05
N TYR A 651 35.39 1.07 42.91
CA TYR A 651 34.11 1.78 42.85
C TYR A 651 32.90 0.89 42.53
N GLY A 652 33.06 -0.44 42.54
CA GLY A 652 31.94 -1.38 42.63
C GLY A 652 31.95 -2.56 41.66
N VAL A 653 32.88 -2.62 40.70
CA VAL A 653 32.97 -3.75 39.75
C VAL A 653 33.60 -4.99 40.41
N GLY A 654 34.64 -4.81 41.23
CA GLY A 654 35.31 -5.91 41.94
C GLY A 654 36.24 -6.74 41.05
N GLU A 655 36.49 -6.31 39.81
CA GLU A 655 37.46 -6.90 38.88
C GLU A 655 38.04 -5.82 37.93
N ALA A 656 39.19 -6.12 37.33
CA ALA A 656 39.84 -5.24 36.36
C ALA A 656 39.11 -5.26 35.01
N LEU A 657 39.09 -4.12 34.29
CA LEU A 657 38.60 -4.04 32.91
C LEU A 657 39.60 -4.69 31.93
N ASN A 658 39.66 -6.03 31.94
CA ASN A 658 40.54 -6.85 31.12
C ASN A 658 39.70 -7.84 30.30
N GLU A 659 38.89 -7.29 29.38
CA GLU A 659 37.88 -8.04 28.65
C GLU A 659 38.47 -9.13 27.76
N GLN A 660 37.84 -10.32 27.79
CA GLN A 660 38.20 -11.47 26.99
C GLN A 660 36.98 -12.06 26.28
N LYS A 661 37.19 -12.56 25.06
CA LYS A 661 36.20 -13.35 24.31
C LYS A 661 36.82 -14.70 23.94
N TYR A 662 36.17 -15.80 24.34
CA TYR A 662 36.68 -17.16 24.17
C TYR A 662 38.10 -17.36 24.74
N GLU A 663 38.35 -16.86 25.96
CA GLU A 663 39.65 -16.94 26.66
C GLU A 663 40.81 -16.22 25.93
N LYS A 664 40.50 -15.32 24.99
CA LYS A 664 41.47 -14.47 24.30
C LYS A 664 41.18 -12.99 24.57
N PRO A 665 42.19 -12.12 24.67
CA PRO A 665 41.96 -10.68 24.87
C PRO A 665 41.08 -10.09 23.76
N LEU A 666 40.18 -9.17 24.13
CA LEU A 666 39.22 -8.57 23.22
C LEU A 666 39.89 -7.70 22.14
N ILE A 667 39.43 -7.87 20.90
CA ILE A 667 39.72 -6.99 19.76
C ILE A 667 38.50 -6.09 19.54
N ALA A 668 38.71 -4.78 19.57
CA ALA A 668 37.69 -3.78 19.28
C ALA A 668 37.84 -3.27 17.84
N ARG A 669 36.72 -3.15 17.12
CA ARG A 669 36.62 -2.54 15.80
C ARG A 669 35.63 -1.40 15.86
N GLY A 670 35.92 -0.26 15.25
CA GLY A 670 34.98 0.85 15.14
C GLY A 670 35.32 1.84 14.05
N LYS A 671 34.50 2.88 13.92
CA LYS A 671 34.61 3.90 12.87
C LYS A 671 34.58 5.32 13.43
N VAL A 672 35.40 6.18 12.84
CA VAL A 672 35.38 7.64 13.04
C VAL A 672 35.29 8.30 11.68
N TYR A 673 34.36 9.22 11.48
CA TYR A 673 34.25 10.00 10.25
C TYR A 673 34.81 11.39 10.46
N LEU A 674 35.66 11.86 9.55
CA LEU A 674 36.22 13.21 9.54
C LEU A 674 35.50 14.06 8.50
N ILE A 675 35.11 15.26 8.93
CA ILE A 675 34.57 16.32 8.07
C ILE A 675 35.41 17.58 8.28
N LEU A 676 35.85 18.21 7.20
CA LEU A 676 36.60 19.46 7.16
C LEU A 676 35.84 20.48 6.31
N ASN A 677 35.55 21.65 6.88
CA ASN A 677 34.81 22.75 6.23
C ASN A 677 35.52 24.09 6.46
N SER A 678 35.24 25.10 5.62
CA SER A 678 35.59 26.48 5.98
C SER A 678 34.60 26.99 7.03
N VAL A 679 35.04 27.88 7.91
CA VAL A 679 34.17 28.50 8.93
C VAL A 679 33.18 29.46 8.27
N GLU A 680 33.54 30.06 7.12
CA GLU A 680 32.60 30.79 6.26
C GLU A 680 31.60 29.86 5.53
N GLU A 681 31.93 28.59 5.29
CA GLU A 681 31.03 27.55 4.75
C GLU A 681 30.54 26.55 5.82
N SER A 682 30.61 26.90 7.11
CA SER A 682 30.04 26.09 8.18
C SER A 682 28.49 26.11 8.21
N THR A 683 27.89 26.69 7.17
CA THR A 683 26.52 26.47 6.68
C THR A 683 26.51 26.25 5.16
N LYS A 684 27.15 25.18 4.68
CA LYS A 684 26.81 24.57 3.39
C LYS A 684 26.61 23.09 3.58
N ASN A 685 25.34 22.73 3.68
CA ASN A 685 24.86 21.36 3.50
C ASN A 685 25.24 20.89 2.08
N VAL A 686 25.42 19.58 1.96
CA VAL A 686 25.26 18.75 0.74
C VAL A 686 24.42 19.48 -0.30
N GLU A 687 24.83 19.55 -1.57
CA GLU A 687 24.11 20.22 -2.66
C GLU A 687 22.60 19.92 -2.62
N THR A 688 21.90 20.73 -1.85
CA THR A 688 20.52 21.11 -2.01
C THR A 688 20.59 22.28 -2.97
N HIS A 689 19.86 22.21 -4.07
CA HIS A 689 19.51 23.43 -4.78
C HIS A 689 18.60 24.24 -3.86
N ALA A 690 19.20 24.99 -2.93
CA ALA A 690 18.53 25.88 -2.01
C ALA A 690 18.90 27.33 -2.37
N ASP A 691 18.00 27.99 -3.08
CA ASP A 691 17.74 29.39 -2.75
C ASP A 691 17.13 29.36 -1.34
N ASP A 692 17.91 29.75 -0.31
CA ASP A 692 17.53 29.90 1.11
C ASP A 692 17.65 28.63 2.01
N ASP A 693 18.32 28.76 3.17
CA ASP A 693 18.76 27.72 4.15
C ASP A 693 17.65 26.83 4.79
N SER A 694 16.43 26.86 4.26
CA SER A 694 15.24 26.26 4.85
C SER A 694 14.72 24.99 4.15
N GLU A 695 15.27 24.59 3.00
CA GLU A 695 14.67 23.55 2.15
C GLU A 695 15.68 22.52 1.60
N THR A 696 15.20 21.30 1.34
CA THR A 696 15.91 20.22 0.63
C THR A 696 15.16 19.87 -0.65
N VAL A 697 15.84 19.86 -1.80
CA VAL A 697 15.23 19.55 -3.10
C VAL A 697 15.61 18.14 -3.54
N VAL A 698 14.61 17.33 -3.88
CA VAL A 698 14.77 15.97 -4.41
C VAL A 698 14.11 15.90 -5.78
N GLN A 699 14.89 15.73 -6.85
CA GLN A 699 14.39 15.89 -8.22
C GLN A 699 14.85 14.80 -9.18
N THR A 700 13.96 14.45 -10.11
CA THR A 700 14.16 13.60 -11.30
C THR A 700 13.93 14.45 -12.55
N SER A 701 13.97 13.85 -13.75
CA SER A 701 13.58 14.55 -14.98
C SER A 701 12.10 14.95 -15.03
N GLU A 702 11.22 14.29 -14.26
CA GLU A 702 9.75 14.48 -14.33
C GLU A 702 9.16 15.20 -13.11
N ILE A 703 9.82 15.08 -11.95
CA ILE A 703 9.28 15.50 -10.65
C ILE A 703 10.36 16.22 -9.85
N LYS A 704 10.00 17.33 -9.21
CA LYS A 704 10.79 17.98 -8.17
C LYS A 704 9.97 18.07 -6.88
N LEU A 705 10.53 17.55 -5.79
CA LEU A 705 10.00 17.64 -4.44
C LEU A 705 10.84 18.62 -3.64
N VAL A 706 10.19 19.40 -2.79
CA VAL A 706 10.83 20.28 -1.81
C VAL A 706 10.41 19.82 -0.42
N ILE A 707 11.38 19.49 0.42
CA ILE A 707 11.21 19.13 1.83
C ILE A 707 11.60 20.34 2.67
N ASP A 708 10.78 20.74 3.63
CA ASP A 708 11.14 21.79 4.59
C ASP A 708 12.12 21.21 5.62
N ASN A 709 13.32 21.76 5.74
CA ASN A 709 14.34 21.27 6.67
C ASN A 709 13.98 21.52 8.14
N ASN A 710 13.08 22.47 8.42
CA ASN A 710 12.64 22.78 9.78
C ASN A 710 11.66 21.74 10.29
N THR A 711 10.75 21.28 9.43
CA THR A 711 9.70 20.31 9.79
C THR A 711 10.02 18.89 9.33
N GLY A 712 10.92 18.71 8.38
CA GLY A 712 11.23 17.43 7.72
C GLY A 712 10.11 16.90 6.82
N ARG A 713 9.08 17.70 6.54
CA ARG A 713 7.90 17.32 5.75
C ARG A 713 7.97 17.84 4.32
N LEU A 714 7.17 17.23 3.45
CA LEU A 714 6.98 17.73 2.10
C LEU A 714 6.42 19.16 2.17
N LYS A 715 6.92 20.06 1.33
CA LYS A 715 6.53 21.47 1.27
C LYS A 715 5.96 21.83 -0.09
N ASN A 716 6.55 21.32 -1.16
CA ASN A 716 6.12 21.63 -2.52
C ASN A 716 6.37 20.45 -3.46
N VAL A 717 5.46 20.27 -4.43
CA VAL A 717 5.59 19.31 -5.52
C VAL A 717 5.51 20.07 -6.85
N GLU A 718 6.48 19.84 -7.72
CA GLU A 718 6.44 20.24 -9.13
C GLU A 718 6.43 18.98 -9.99
N MET A 719 5.39 18.82 -10.81
CA MET A 719 5.27 17.74 -11.80
C MET A 719 4.23 18.12 -12.86
N ASN A 720 4.29 17.50 -14.05
CA ASN A 720 3.38 17.81 -15.17
C ASN A 720 3.27 19.31 -15.52
N GLY A 721 4.35 20.08 -15.33
CA GLY A 721 4.35 21.52 -15.59
C GLY A 721 3.54 22.36 -14.60
N VAL A 722 3.09 21.77 -13.48
CA VAL A 722 2.37 22.44 -12.40
C VAL A 722 3.19 22.37 -11.10
N SER A 723 3.15 23.42 -10.30
CA SER A 723 3.73 23.48 -8.95
C SER A 723 2.62 23.73 -7.94
N GLU A 724 2.64 23.02 -6.82
CA GLU A 724 1.69 23.21 -5.71
C GLU A 724 2.40 23.01 -4.37
N ALA A 725 2.15 23.93 -3.43
CA ALA A 725 2.57 23.78 -2.05
C ALA A 725 1.72 22.68 -1.41
N ILE A 726 2.34 21.57 -1.02
CA ILE A 726 1.68 20.40 -0.46
C ILE A 726 2.42 20.00 0.81
N ASP A 727 1.78 20.15 1.97
CA ASP A 727 2.24 19.60 3.25
C ASP A 727 1.60 18.23 3.47
N GLN A 728 2.43 17.20 3.62
CA GLN A 728 1.96 15.86 3.94
C GLN A 728 2.37 15.51 5.37
N ASN A 729 1.38 15.15 6.19
CA ASN A 729 1.59 14.75 7.58
C ASN A 729 0.68 13.56 7.95
N PHE A 730 0.98 12.91 9.07
CA PHE A 730 0.12 11.90 9.69
C PHE A 730 -0.63 12.51 10.87
N ALA A 731 -1.85 12.04 11.08
CA ALA A 731 -2.66 12.46 12.21
C ALA A 731 -3.48 11.30 12.79
N ILE A 732 -4.01 11.52 13.98
CA ILE A 732 -4.74 10.52 14.77
C ILE A 732 -6.10 11.08 15.14
N TYR A 733 -7.16 10.34 14.79
CA TYR A 733 -8.46 10.50 15.41
C TYR A 733 -8.51 9.70 16.71
N GLU A 734 -8.78 10.40 17.82
CA GLU A 734 -9.24 9.77 19.05
C GLU A 734 -10.74 9.45 18.91
N THR A 735 -11.10 8.20 19.19
CA THR A 735 -12.47 7.72 18.99
C THR A 735 -13.05 7.09 20.25
N TYR A 736 -14.38 7.10 20.33
CA TYR A 736 -15.15 6.52 21.43
C TYR A 736 -16.24 5.64 20.85
N GLU A 737 -16.44 4.44 21.40
CA GLU A 737 -17.44 3.49 20.88
C GLU A 737 -17.30 3.18 19.38
N SER A 738 -16.14 3.45 18.79
CA SER A 738 -15.80 3.07 17.42
C SER A 738 -15.50 1.57 17.36
N GLY A 739 -15.88 0.92 16.26
CA GLY A 739 -15.70 -0.53 16.08
C GLY A 739 -15.41 -0.92 14.64
N ALA A 740 -15.56 -2.21 14.33
CA ALA A 740 -15.24 -2.74 13.02
C ALA A 740 -16.05 -2.07 11.89
N TYR A 741 -17.32 -1.72 12.16
CA TYR A 741 -18.22 -1.08 11.20
C TYR A 741 -18.12 0.45 11.25
N VAL A 742 -18.26 0.99 12.46
CA VAL A 742 -18.54 2.41 12.68
C VAL A 742 -17.27 3.18 13.02
N PHE A 743 -17.17 4.40 12.48
CA PHE A 743 -16.19 5.41 12.89
C PHE A 743 -16.92 6.50 13.68
N ARG A 744 -16.52 6.68 14.95
CA ARG A 744 -17.10 7.69 15.87
C ARG A 744 -15.98 8.56 16.43
N GLN A 745 -15.74 9.72 15.81
CA GLN A 745 -14.79 10.68 16.38
C GLN A 745 -15.31 11.22 17.71
N LYS A 746 -14.39 11.49 18.64
CA LYS A 746 -14.72 12.11 19.92
C LYS A 746 -15.15 13.57 19.72
N GLU A 747 -16.27 13.96 20.33
CA GLU A 747 -16.77 15.34 20.26
C GLU A 747 -15.73 16.32 20.86
N ASP A 748 -15.61 17.51 20.26
CA ASP A 748 -14.70 18.59 20.68
C ASP A 748 -13.21 18.24 20.73
N VAL A 749 -12.78 17.16 20.06
CA VAL A 749 -11.37 16.80 19.90
C VAL A 749 -10.95 17.00 18.45
N ASP A 750 -10.04 17.93 18.23
CA ASP A 750 -9.46 18.19 16.92
C ASP A 750 -8.58 17.02 16.45
N LEU A 751 -8.43 16.89 15.14
CA LEU A 751 -7.50 15.94 14.53
C LEU A 751 -6.07 16.21 15.04
N LYS A 752 -5.48 15.21 15.70
CA LYS A 752 -4.16 15.35 16.34
C LYS A 752 -3.05 14.98 15.37
N PHE A 753 -2.37 15.98 14.83
CA PHE A 753 -1.17 15.78 14.00
C PHE A 753 0.02 15.25 14.82
N LEU A 754 0.85 14.44 14.18
CA LEU A 754 2.13 14.00 14.72
C LEU A 754 3.18 15.12 14.66
N GLU A 755 4.29 14.93 15.39
CA GLU A 755 5.33 15.91 15.71
C GLU A 755 5.63 16.94 14.60
N ASP A 756 5.88 18.19 15.01
CA ASP A 756 6.18 19.27 14.07
C ASP A 756 7.53 19.10 13.35
N LYS A 757 8.46 18.31 13.91
CA LYS A 757 9.78 18.03 13.34
C LYS A 757 10.00 16.54 13.13
N VAL A 758 10.01 16.15 11.86
CA VAL A 758 10.22 14.78 11.36
C VAL A 758 11.69 14.61 11.01
N GLU A 759 12.32 13.55 11.52
CA GLU A 759 13.66 13.19 11.06
C GLU A 759 13.56 12.55 9.66
N PHE A 760 14.41 13.01 8.74
CA PHE A 760 14.45 12.45 7.40
C PHE A 760 15.86 12.24 6.87
N THR A 761 16.00 11.28 5.95
CA THR A 761 17.23 11.00 5.20
C THR A 761 16.91 10.90 3.72
N VAL A 762 17.75 11.51 2.88
CA VAL A 762 17.61 11.43 1.42
C VAL A 762 18.61 10.43 0.86
N TYR A 763 18.12 9.52 0.04
CA TYR A 763 18.91 8.64 -0.81
C TYR A 763 18.77 9.11 -2.25
N ASP A 764 19.88 9.57 -2.82
CA ASP A 764 19.94 10.10 -4.17
C ASP A 764 20.57 9.06 -5.12
N GLY A 765 19.72 8.22 -5.71
CA GLY A 765 20.09 7.26 -6.74
C GLY A 765 19.83 7.81 -8.15
N ALA A 766 20.47 7.18 -9.15
CA ALA A 766 20.31 7.55 -10.54
C ALA A 766 18.96 7.07 -11.14
N LEU A 767 18.38 6.00 -10.58
CA LEU A 767 17.11 5.43 -11.04
C LEU A 767 15.95 5.72 -10.09
N VAL A 768 16.21 5.79 -8.79
CA VAL A 768 15.25 6.13 -7.75
C VAL A 768 15.87 7.09 -6.74
N LYS A 769 15.08 8.07 -6.32
CA LYS A 769 15.39 8.93 -5.17
C LYS A 769 14.36 8.69 -4.08
N GLU A 770 14.83 8.58 -2.85
CA GLU A 770 13.98 8.25 -1.70
C GLU A 770 14.19 9.25 -0.55
N VAL A 771 13.10 9.67 0.09
CA VAL A 771 13.11 10.44 1.34
C VAL A 771 12.52 9.56 2.42
N HIS A 772 13.35 9.06 3.32
CA HIS A 772 12.96 8.21 4.43
C HIS A 772 12.64 9.10 5.62
N GLN A 773 11.41 9.04 6.12
CA GLN A 773 10.88 9.88 7.19
C GLN A 773 10.48 9.01 8.39
N GLN A 774 10.86 9.43 9.59
CA GLN A 774 10.40 8.85 10.84
C GLN A 774 9.55 9.86 11.61
N PHE A 775 8.25 9.56 11.72
CA PHE A 775 7.30 10.43 12.44
C PHE A 775 7.17 10.04 13.93
N SER A 776 7.38 8.76 14.25
CA SER A 776 7.41 8.26 15.63
C SER A 776 8.10 6.88 15.68
N GLU A 777 8.10 6.23 16.85
CA GLU A 777 8.57 4.84 17.00
C GLU A 777 7.70 3.81 16.25
N TRP A 778 6.48 4.19 15.85
CA TRP A 778 5.49 3.29 15.25
C TRP A 778 4.86 3.84 13.96
N ILE A 779 5.32 5.00 13.45
CA ILE A 779 4.93 5.54 12.15
C ILE A 779 6.17 6.01 11.39
N SER A 780 6.29 5.50 10.16
CA SER A 780 7.33 5.92 9.22
C SER A 780 6.81 5.95 7.79
N GLN A 781 7.53 6.65 6.94
CA GLN A 781 7.19 6.79 5.53
C GLN A 781 8.46 6.83 4.67
N VAL A 782 8.37 6.31 3.45
CA VAL A 782 9.35 6.55 2.40
C VAL A 782 8.66 7.20 1.22
N ILE A 783 9.04 8.44 0.90
CA ILE A 783 8.62 9.12 -0.33
C ILE A 783 9.59 8.73 -1.44
N ARG A 784 9.09 8.26 -2.58
CA ARG A 784 9.92 7.84 -3.71
C ARG A 784 9.50 8.50 -5.00
N ILE A 785 10.50 8.90 -5.77
CA ILE A 785 10.36 9.33 -7.16
C ILE A 785 11.32 8.52 -8.02
N TYR A 786 10.82 8.06 -9.16
CA TYR A 786 11.54 7.19 -10.07
C TYR A 786 11.85 7.93 -11.37
N GLU A 787 13.04 7.71 -11.92
CA GLU A 787 13.47 8.42 -13.13
C GLU A 787 12.58 8.09 -14.34
N GLY A 788 12.03 9.13 -14.97
CA GLY A 788 11.07 9.02 -16.07
C GLY A 788 9.70 8.45 -15.67
N VAL A 789 9.28 8.59 -14.41
CA VAL A 789 7.94 8.23 -13.92
C VAL A 789 7.30 9.44 -13.25
N ASN A 790 6.09 9.78 -13.70
CA ASN A 790 5.41 11.02 -13.33
C ASN A 790 4.30 10.76 -12.29
N ARG A 791 4.70 10.18 -11.14
CA ARG A 791 3.91 10.02 -9.91
C ARG A 791 4.85 9.90 -8.70
N VAL A 792 4.43 10.39 -7.54
CA VAL A 792 5.17 10.27 -6.29
C VAL A 792 4.60 9.11 -5.47
N GLU A 793 5.45 8.18 -5.01
CA GLU A 793 5.03 7.06 -4.14
C GLU A 793 5.29 7.41 -2.67
N PHE A 794 4.26 7.34 -1.83
CA PHE A 794 4.32 7.45 -0.38
C PHE A 794 4.09 6.06 0.22
N GLU A 795 5.17 5.36 0.56
CA GLU A 795 5.08 4.07 1.24
C GLU A 795 5.10 4.27 2.75
N TRP A 796 4.00 3.92 3.41
CA TRP A 796 3.81 4.10 4.85
C TRP A 796 3.93 2.77 5.59
N LEU A 797 4.43 2.83 6.82
CA LEU A 797 4.42 1.74 7.79
C LEU A 797 3.87 2.28 9.11
N VAL A 798 2.73 1.73 9.53
CA VAL A 798 1.96 2.16 10.70
C VAL A 798 1.75 0.96 11.62
N GLY A 799 2.30 1.05 12.82
CA GLY A 799 2.19 0.08 13.89
C GLY A 799 3.55 -0.33 14.48
N PRO A 800 3.56 -0.97 15.67
CA PRO A 800 2.38 -1.39 16.43
C PRO A 800 1.70 -0.17 17.07
N ILE A 801 0.39 0.02 16.81
CA ILE A 801 -0.34 1.15 17.38
C ILE A 801 -0.35 0.98 18.91
N PRO A 802 0.18 1.95 19.69
CA PRO A 802 0.48 1.69 21.10
C PRO A 802 -0.77 1.34 21.91
N THR A 803 -0.57 0.53 22.94
CA THR A 803 -1.65 -0.13 23.72
C THR A 803 -1.92 0.51 25.07
N ASP A 804 -1.36 1.69 25.31
CA ASP A 804 -1.56 2.46 26.51
C ASP A 804 -2.93 3.15 26.49
N GLU A 805 -3.65 3.08 27.62
CA GLU A 805 -4.79 3.94 27.97
C GLU A 805 -6.16 3.73 27.31
N ASP A 806 -6.70 2.51 27.15
CA ASP A 806 -8.11 2.28 26.73
C ASP A 806 -8.58 3.14 25.51
N THR A 807 -7.65 3.64 24.70
CA THR A 807 -7.91 4.70 23.72
C THR A 807 -7.84 4.09 22.33
N ALA A 808 -8.97 4.13 21.64
CA ALA A 808 -9.04 3.77 20.24
C ALA A 808 -8.35 4.85 19.39
N ARG A 809 -7.50 4.41 18.45
CA ARG A 809 -6.70 5.29 17.57
C ARG A 809 -6.94 4.90 16.12
N GLU A 810 -7.25 5.90 15.31
CA GLU A 810 -7.43 5.75 13.87
C GLU A 810 -6.47 6.70 13.16
N ILE A 811 -5.56 6.13 12.38
CA ILE A 811 -4.40 6.83 11.81
C ILE A 811 -4.75 7.24 10.39
N VAL A 812 -4.54 8.51 10.07
CA VAL A 812 -4.74 9.09 8.74
C VAL A 812 -3.45 9.68 8.20
N THR A 813 -3.29 9.66 6.88
CA THR A 813 -2.36 10.54 6.16
C THR A 813 -3.15 11.69 5.56
N VAL A 814 -2.64 12.89 5.73
CA VAL A 814 -3.29 14.16 5.35
C VAL A 814 -2.37 14.90 4.40
N PHE A 815 -2.94 15.37 3.30
CA PHE A 815 -2.28 16.19 2.28
C PHE A 815 -2.99 17.55 2.24
N ASP A 816 -2.33 18.58 2.74
CA ASP A 816 -2.82 19.95 2.74
C ASP A 816 -2.21 20.72 1.55
N SER A 817 -3.06 21.38 0.75
CA SER A 817 -2.65 22.19 -0.41
C SER A 817 -3.34 23.56 -0.41
N GLU A 818 -2.93 24.46 -1.30
CA GLU A 818 -3.56 25.77 -1.50
C GLU A 818 -4.75 25.71 -2.48
N ILE A 819 -5.05 24.53 -3.03
CA ILE A 819 -6.14 24.33 -3.99
C ILE A 819 -7.48 24.72 -3.37
N SER A 820 -8.17 25.66 -4.03
CA SER A 820 -9.48 26.16 -3.59
C SER A 820 -10.63 25.25 -4.02
N SER A 821 -10.75 24.10 -3.35
CA SER A 821 -11.75 23.07 -3.62
C SER A 821 -13.20 23.46 -3.24
N ASN A 822 -13.40 24.49 -2.41
CA ASN A 822 -14.70 25.00 -1.98
C ASN A 822 -15.63 23.90 -1.40
N GLY A 823 -15.05 22.95 -0.66
CA GLY A 823 -15.78 21.82 -0.06
C GLY A 823 -16.21 20.75 -1.06
N VAL A 824 -15.66 20.76 -2.28
CA VAL A 824 -15.89 19.74 -3.32
C VAL A 824 -14.68 18.82 -3.42
N PHE A 825 -14.91 17.52 -3.49
CA PHE A 825 -13.89 16.51 -3.79
C PHE A 825 -14.52 15.37 -4.57
N TYR A 826 -13.72 14.43 -5.07
CA TYR A 826 -14.18 13.33 -5.91
C TYR A 826 -13.65 12.01 -5.40
N THR A 827 -14.50 10.98 -5.36
CA THR A 827 -14.11 9.62 -4.96
C THR A 827 -14.56 8.62 -6.02
N ASP A 828 -13.82 7.55 -6.22
CA ASP A 828 -14.21 6.51 -7.15
C ASP A 828 -15.41 5.68 -6.66
N SER A 829 -16.13 5.05 -7.59
CA SER A 829 -17.12 4.00 -7.30
C SER A 829 -16.55 2.64 -7.72
N ASN A 830 -16.12 1.83 -6.74
CA ASN A 830 -15.54 0.49 -6.91
C ASN A 830 -14.36 0.39 -7.89
N GLY A 831 -13.52 1.42 -8.01
CA GLY A 831 -12.41 1.45 -8.97
C GLY A 831 -12.78 1.97 -10.35
N ARG A 832 -13.94 2.63 -10.51
CA ARG A 832 -14.44 3.10 -11.81
C ARG A 832 -14.80 4.59 -11.81
N GLU A 833 -16.00 4.97 -12.21
CA GLU A 833 -16.38 6.38 -12.39
C GLU A 833 -16.20 7.17 -11.09
N MET A 834 -15.77 8.42 -11.21
CA MET A 834 -15.67 9.33 -10.07
C MET A 834 -17.05 9.89 -9.74
N ILE A 835 -17.33 10.06 -8.44
CA ILE A 835 -18.52 10.69 -7.92
C ILE A 835 -18.11 11.99 -7.23
N LYS A 836 -18.78 13.08 -7.59
CA LYS A 836 -18.59 14.39 -6.95
C LYS A 836 -19.20 14.38 -5.54
N ARG A 837 -18.38 14.69 -4.55
CA ARG A 837 -18.76 14.82 -3.14
C ARG A 837 -18.75 16.29 -2.75
N VAL A 838 -19.69 16.66 -1.89
CA VAL A 838 -19.76 18.01 -1.31
C VAL A 838 -19.85 17.86 0.20
N LYS A 839 -18.91 18.48 0.91
CA LYS A 839 -18.87 18.46 2.37
C LYS A 839 -20.22 18.87 2.96
N ASP A 840 -20.66 18.12 3.96
CA ASP A 840 -21.88 18.30 4.74
C ASP A 840 -23.19 18.24 3.93
N LYS A 841 -23.13 17.76 2.68
CA LYS A 841 -24.27 17.72 1.76
C LYS A 841 -24.56 16.30 1.26
N ARG A 842 -25.84 16.05 0.97
CA ARG A 842 -26.33 14.91 0.19
C ARG A 842 -27.20 15.41 -0.95
N GLU A 843 -27.30 14.62 -2.00
CA GLU A 843 -28.12 14.93 -3.18
C GLU A 843 -29.61 14.98 -2.80
N ASP A 844 -30.08 13.94 -2.11
CA ASP A 844 -31.51 13.69 -1.92
C ASP A 844 -32.07 14.13 -0.57
N PHE A 845 -31.24 14.41 0.44
CA PHE A 845 -31.72 14.70 1.80
C PHE A 845 -30.76 15.60 2.58
N ASN A 846 -31.19 16.05 3.77
CA ASN A 846 -30.32 16.76 4.70
C ASN A 846 -29.77 15.76 5.73
N PRO A 847 -28.46 15.47 5.74
CA PRO A 847 -27.88 14.51 6.68
C PRO A 847 -27.88 15.04 8.12
N ASP A 848 -27.95 14.14 9.10
CA ASP A 848 -27.83 14.47 10.52
C ASP A 848 -26.37 14.38 10.97
N LEU A 849 -25.65 15.51 10.85
CA LEU A 849 -24.21 15.60 11.12
C LEU A 849 -23.89 16.20 12.48
N GLY A 850 -24.90 16.39 13.35
CA GLY A 850 -24.74 17.13 14.60
C GLY A 850 -23.78 16.48 15.60
N ARG A 851 -23.70 15.13 15.61
CA ARG A 851 -22.79 14.37 16.48
C ARG A 851 -21.55 13.88 15.75
N GLN A 852 -21.71 13.47 14.49
CA GLN A 852 -20.66 12.82 13.71
C GLN A 852 -20.34 13.55 12.40
N PRO A 853 -19.89 14.83 12.44
CA PRO A 853 -19.63 15.62 11.23
C PRO A 853 -18.44 15.12 10.40
N ILE A 854 -17.42 14.50 10.99
CA ILE A 854 -16.26 13.97 10.25
C ILE A 854 -16.64 12.65 9.59
N SER A 855 -17.06 11.67 10.40
CA SER A 855 -17.47 10.35 9.92
C SER A 855 -18.58 10.41 8.86
N GLY A 856 -19.54 11.33 8.99
CA GLY A 856 -20.56 11.58 7.96
C GLY A 856 -20.05 12.19 6.65
N ASN A 857 -18.75 12.51 6.52
CA ASN A 857 -18.13 12.94 5.27
C ASN A 857 -17.06 11.96 4.77
N TYR A 858 -16.88 10.81 5.41
CA TYR A 858 -16.01 9.74 4.91
C TYR A 858 -16.69 8.94 3.80
N TYR A 859 -15.92 8.60 2.77
CA TYR A 859 -16.36 7.80 1.62
C TYR A 859 -15.35 6.67 1.34
N PRO A 860 -15.79 5.57 0.69
CA PRO A 860 -14.89 4.51 0.29
C PRO A 860 -14.02 4.95 -0.89
N ILE A 861 -12.71 4.73 -0.76
CA ILE A 861 -11.70 4.98 -1.78
C ILE A 861 -11.10 3.63 -2.14
N VAL A 862 -11.52 3.06 -3.28
CA VAL A 862 -11.04 1.75 -3.74
C VAL A 862 -9.84 1.90 -4.67
N SER A 863 -9.74 3.05 -5.34
CA SER A 863 -8.68 3.36 -6.29
C SER A 863 -8.15 4.78 -6.22
N ARG A 864 -9.03 5.78 -6.03
CA ARG A 864 -8.68 7.19 -6.26
C ARG A 864 -9.60 8.17 -5.52
N ILE A 865 -8.97 9.14 -4.87
CA ILE A 865 -9.61 10.37 -4.36
C ILE A 865 -8.93 11.60 -4.99
N ALA A 866 -9.67 12.66 -5.27
CA ALA A 866 -9.11 13.86 -5.86
C ALA A 866 -9.82 15.14 -5.40
N LEU A 867 -9.11 16.27 -5.47
CA LEU A 867 -9.67 17.61 -5.39
C LEU A 867 -9.05 18.52 -6.47
N GLU A 868 -9.76 19.58 -6.83
CA GLU A 868 -9.33 20.50 -7.88
C GLU A 868 -9.85 21.91 -7.63
N ASP A 869 -9.18 22.90 -8.23
CA ASP A 869 -9.69 24.25 -8.42
C ASP A 869 -9.89 24.54 -9.92
N ILE A 870 -9.84 25.81 -10.35
CA ILE A 870 -9.98 26.18 -11.75
C ILE A 870 -8.76 25.83 -12.63
N ASN A 871 -7.59 25.57 -12.04
CA ASN A 871 -6.32 25.43 -12.74
C ASN A 871 -5.63 24.10 -12.44
N LYS A 872 -5.64 23.65 -11.18
CA LYS A 872 -4.85 22.54 -10.68
C LYS A 872 -5.73 21.45 -10.09
N ARG A 873 -5.23 20.22 -10.18
CA ARG A 873 -5.85 19.04 -9.60
C ARG A 873 -4.80 18.15 -8.95
N ILE A 874 -5.11 17.70 -7.74
CA ILE A 874 -4.35 16.70 -7.00
C ILE A 874 -5.22 15.43 -6.89
N ALA A 875 -4.63 14.29 -7.21
CA ALA A 875 -5.22 12.98 -7.04
C ALA A 875 -4.30 12.09 -6.20
N LEU A 876 -4.90 11.36 -5.26
CA LEU A 876 -4.26 10.31 -4.50
C LEU A 876 -4.82 8.96 -4.94
N LEU A 877 -3.94 8.05 -5.36
CA LEU A 877 -4.28 6.69 -5.75
C LEU A 877 -3.79 5.72 -4.68
N ASN A 878 -4.60 4.75 -4.29
CA ASN A 878 -4.28 3.81 -3.22
C ASN A 878 -4.14 2.36 -3.70
N ASP A 879 -3.37 1.57 -2.95
CA ASP A 879 -3.03 0.17 -3.25
C ASP A 879 -4.03 -0.85 -2.66
N ARG A 880 -5.06 -0.38 -1.96
CA ARG A 880 -6.10 -1.15 -1.26
C ARG A 880 -7.31 -0.26 -0.98
N ALA A 881 -8.45 -0.85 -0.66
CA ALA A 881 -9.60 -0.06 -0.21
C ALA A 881 -9.32 0.66 1.13
N GLN A 882 -9.72 1.92 1.23
CA GLN A 882 -9.55 2.78 2.41
C GLN A 882 -10.72 3.75 2.55
N GLY A 883 -10.94 4.32 3.74
CA GLY A 883 -11.79 5.48 3.94
C GLY A 883 -11.05 6.79 3.69
N GLY A 884 -11.68 7.76 3.02
CA GLY A 884 -11.10 9.08 2.78
C GLY A 884 -12.12 10.20 2.67
N THR A 885 -11.63 11.44 2.79
CA THR A 885 -12.47 12.65 2.72
C THR A 885 -11.64 13.92 2.42
N SER A 886 -12.34 15.06 2.39
CA SER A 886 -11.81 16.42 2.35
C SER A 886 -12.59 17.27 3.36
N MET A 887 -12.06 17.42 4.58
CA MET A 887 -12.72 18.19 5.64
C MET A 887 -12.41 19.68 5.57
N GLN A 888 -11.31 20.06 4.95
CA GLN A 888 -10.89 21.45 4.78
C GLN A 888 -10.62 21.76 3.31
N ASN A 889 -10.67 23.04 2.96
CA ASN A 889 -10.36 23.49 1.62
C ASN A 889 -8.90 23.16 1.29
N GLY A 890 -8.67 22.49 0.16
CA GLY A 890 -7.32 22.07 -0.26
C GLY A 890 -6.78 20.82 0.46
N GLN A 891 -7.56 20.20 1.35
CA GLN A 891 -7.11 19.04 2.12
C GLN A 891 -7.68 17.73 1.56
N LEU A 892 -6.85 16.70 1.39
CA LEU A 892 -7.28 15.31 1.22
C LEU A 892 -6.75 14.46 2.37
N GLU A 893 -7.56 13.55 2.88
CA GLU A 893 -7.12 12.57 3.89
C GLU A 893 -7.53 11.15 3.54
N LEU A 894 -6.66 10.19 3.90
CA LEU A 894 -6.89 8.75 3.79
C LEU A 894 -6.57 8.08 5.14
N MET A 895 -7.51 7.28 5.64
CA MET A 895 -7.31 6.47 6.83
C MET A 895 -6.52 5.20 6.47
N LEU A 896 -5.42 4.97 7.19
CA LEU A 896 -4.44 3.93 6.89
C LEU A 896 -4.60 2.68 7.77
N HIS A 897 -4.82 2.89 9.06
CA HIS A 897 -4.93 1.80 10.03
C HIS A 897 -5.76 2.23 11.24
N ARG A 898 -6.41 1.27 11.90
CA ARG A 898 -7.32 1.48 13.02
C ARG A 898 -7.03 0.41 14.07
N ARG A 899 -6.98 0.81 15.33
CA ARG A 899 -6.96 -0.10 16.46
C ARG A 899 -7.95 0.39 17.50
N LEU A 900 -8.93 -0.45 17.79
CA LEU A 900 -10.10 -0.12 18.59
C LEU A 900 -10.12 -1.01 19.83
N VAL A 901 -10.67 -0.50 20.93
CA VAL A 901 -10.62 -1.16 22.24
C VAL A 901 -11.94 -1.83 22.63
N GLN A 902 -13.00 -1.63 21.83
CA GLN A 902 -14.34 -2.14 22.10
C GLN A 902 -15.08 -2.53 20.82
N ASP A 903 -16.13 -3.34 21.01
CA ASP A 903 -17.13 -3.64 19.98
C ASP A 903 -18.09 -2.45 19.81
N ASP A 904 -18.59 -2.23 18.60
CA ASP A 904 -19.53 -1.14 18.28
C ASP A 904 -21.00 -1.54 18.42
N GLY A 905 -21.28 -2.81 18.77
CA GLY A 905 -22.63 -3.30 19.10
C GLY A 905 -23.45 -3.78 17.90
N TYR A 906 -22.82 -4.01 16.73
CA TYR A 906 -23.53 -4.38 15.49
C TYR A 906 -23.46 -5.86 15.10
N GLY A 907 -22.92 -6.73 15.98
CA GLY A 907 -23.08 -8.19 15.88
C GLY A 907 -21.79 -9.02 15.91
N VAL A 908 -20.63 -8.41 15.63
CA VAL A 908 -19.32 -9.11 15.65
C VAL A 908 -18.96 -9.59 17.05
N GLY A 909 -19.22 -8.76 18.05
CA GLY A 909 -18.96 -9.08 19.46
C GLY A 909 -17.47 -9.12 19.81
N GLU A 910 -16.62 -8.42 19.04
CA GLU A 910 -15.17 -8.32 19.22
C GLU A 910 -14.70 -6.92 18.85
N ALA A 911 -13.74 -6.38 19.62
CA ALA A 911 -13.05 -5.15 19.23
C ALA A 911 -12.12 -5.39 18.04
N LEU A 912 -11.98 -4.41 17.15
CA LEU A 912 -10.97 -4.42 16.10
C LEU A 912 -9.57 -4.15 16.70
N ASN A 913 -8.98 -5.19 17.30
CA ASN A 913 -7.69 -5.13 17.99
C ASN A 913 -6.75 -6.22 17.43
N GLU A 914 -6.40 -6.08 16.16
CA GLU A 914 -5.65 -7.09 15.40
C GLU A 914 -4.25 -7.33 15.99
N GLN A 915 -3.88 -8.61 16.06
CA GLN A 915 -2.57 -9.03 16.52
C GLN A 915 -1.96 -10.06 15.58
N LYS A 916 -0.63 -10.00 15.43
CA LYS A 916 0.17 -11.03 14.77
C LYS A 916 1.36 -11.36 15.66
N TYR A 917 1.65 -12.65 15.85
CA TYR A 917 2.72 -13.11 16.74
C TYR A 917 2.60 -12.54 18.16
N GLU A 918 1.37 -12.49 18.71
CA GLU A 918 1.06 -11.95 20.04
C GLU A 918 1.40 -10.47 20.24
N LYS A 919 1.61 -9.73 19.14
CA LYS A 919 1.88 -8.28 19.13
C LYS A 919 0.83 -7.54 18.31
N PRO A 920 0.52 -6.26 18.62
CA PRO A 920 -0.36 -5.45 17.79
C PRO A 920 0.13 -5.44 16.34
N LEU A 921 -0.81 -5.53 15.41
CA LEU A 921 -0.51 -5.59 13.98
C LEU A 921 0.24 -4.33 13.51
N ILE A 922 1.12 -4.53 12.52
CA ILE A 922 1.77 -3.46 11.76
C ILE A 922 1.26 -3.54 10.33
N ALA A 923 0.70 -2.44 9.83
CA ALA A 923 0.26 -2.32 8.46
C ALA A 923 1.30 -1.55 7.63
N ARG A 924 1.60 -2.03 6.43
CA ARG A 924 2.44 -1.34 5.44
C ARG A 924 1.69 -1.22 4.12
N GLY A 925 1.76 -0.07 3.47
CA GLY A 925 1.07 0.19 2.21
C GLY A 925 1.55 1.41 1.47
N LYS A 926 0.85 1.76 0.38
CA LYS A 926 1.28 2.82 -0.53
C LYS A 926 0.13 3.73 -0.93
N VAL A 927 0.41 5.02 -0.98
CA VAL A 927 -0.42 6.05 -1.61
C VAL A 927 0.42 6.73 -2.69
N TYR A 928 -0.17 7.02 -3.83
CA TYR A 928 0.50 7.66 -4.96
C TYR A 928 -0.12 9.01 -5.24
N LEU A 929 0.70 10.05 -5.34
CA LEU A 929 0.26 11.41 -5.65
C LEU A 929 0.52 11.73 -7.13
N ILE A 930 -0.49 12.30 -7.77
CA ILE A 930 -0.39 12.91 -9.09
C ILE A 930 -0.93 14.35 -8.99
N LEU A 931 -0.10 15.31 -9.38
CA LEU A 931 -0.46 16.72 -9.54
C LEU A 931 -0.47 17.05 -11.03
N ASN A 932 -1.54 17.67 -11.52
CA ASN A 932 -1.67 18.05 -12.92
C ASN A 932 -2.55 19.30 -13.08
N SER A 933 -2.57 19.86 -14.30
CA SER A 933 -3.61 20.79 -14.70
C SER A 933 -4.96 20.06 -14.82
N VAL A 934 -6.07 20.79 -14.62
CA VAL A 934 -7.42 20.20 -14.71
C VAL A 934 -7.66 19.56 -16.08
N GLU A 935 -7.22 20.18 -17.17
CA GLU A 935 -7.45 19.71 -18.55
C GLU A 935 -6.78 18.37 -18.89
N GLU A 936 -5.62 18.08 -18.30
CA GLU A 936 -4.81 16.89 -18.64
C GLU A 936 -4.85 15.76 -17.59
N SER A 937 -5.53 16.00 -16.48
CA SER A 937 -5.44 15.21 -15.23
C SER A 937 -5.99 13.77 -15.32
N THR A 938 -7.25 13.63 -15.69
CA THR A 938 -8.04 12.41 -15.40
C THR A 938 -7.60 11.18 -16.18
N LYS A 939 -7.16 11.33 -17.44
CA LYS A 939 -6.66 10.21 -18.26
C LYS A 939 -5.33 9.63 -17.74
N VAL A 940 -4.43 10.48 -17.25
CA VAL A 940 -3.12 10.06 -16.71
C VAL A 940 -3.32 9.27 -15.42
N GLU A 941 -4.21 9.75 -14.55
CA GLU A 941 -4.60 9.08 -13.31
C GLU A 941 -5.11 7.64 -13.60
N ARG A 942 -5.98 7.45 -14.60
CA ARG A 942 -6.49 6.13 -15.00
C ARG A 942 -5.41 5.14 -15.44
N LEU A 943 -4.44 5.62 -16.21
CA LEU A 943 -3.33 4.78 -16.67
C LEU A 943 -2.45 4.36 -15.50
N ALA A 944 -2.14 5.30 -14.61
CA ALA A 944 -1.37 5.02 -13.41
C ALA A 944 -2.09 4.03 -12.47
N GLU A 945 -3.41 4.19 -12.30
CA GLU A 945 -4.26 3.28 -11.51
C GLU A 945 -4.10 1.82 -11.97
N LYS A 946 -4.15 1.58 -13.29
CA LYS A 946 -3.97 0.24 -13.86
C LYS A 946 -2.59 -0.35 -13.58
N GLU A 947 -1.53 0.45 -13.72
CA GLU A 947 -0.17 0.02 -13.41
C GLU A 947 0.02 -0.29 -11.91
N ILE A 948 -0.63 0.47 -11.03
CA ILE A 948 -0.54 0.30 -9.58
C ILE A 948 -1.30 -0.96 -9.13
N HIS A 949 -2.47 -1.23 -9.69
CA HIS A 949 -3.30 -2.39 -9.31
C HIS A 949 -2.86 -3.70 -9.97
N LEU A 950 -2.26 -3.63 -11.16
CA LEU A 950 -1.73 -4.80 -11.89
C LEU A 950 -0.26 -4.57 -12.29
N PRO A 951 0.67 -4.45 -11.31
CA PRO A 951 2.09 -4.31 -11.59
C PRO A 951 2.65 -5.62 -12.18
N PHE A 952 3.93 -5.65 -12.56
CA PHE A 952 4.52 -6.92 -12.99
C PHE A 952 4.51 -7.97 -11.87
N TRP A 953 3.98 -9.16 -12.16
CA TRP A 953 4.20 -10.32 -11.30
C TRP A 953 5.60 -10.88 -11.54
N LYS A 954 6.33 -11.16 -10.46
CA LYS A 954 7.75 -11.57 -10.49
C LYS A 954 7.87 -13.05 -10.16
N PHE A 955 8.53 -13.79 -11.04
CA PHE A 955 8.86 -15.20 -10.84
C PHE A 955 10.37 -15.39 -10.86
N PHE A 956 10.90 -16.14 -9.89
CA PHE A 956 12.33 -16.35 -9.71
C PHE A 956 12.73 -17.76 -10.12
N SER A 957 13.85 -17.90 -10.81
CA SER A 957 14.40 -19.21 -11.26
C SER A 957 15.91 -19.18 -11.29
N SER A 958 16.54 -20.36 -11.28
CA SER A 958 17.99 -20.48 -11.40
C SER A 958 18.42 -20.28 -12.86
N HIS A 959 19.52 -19.55 -13.09
CA HIS A 959 20.09 -19.43 -14.43
C HIS A 959 20.52 -20.79 -15.02
N SER A 960 20.81 -21.78 -14.17
CA SER A 960 21.17 -23.13 -14.62
C SER A 960 20.06 -23.83 -15.43
N GLN A 961 18.80 -23.40 -15.25
CA GLN A 961 17.64 -23.97 -15.96
C GLN A 961 17.45 -23.40 -17.37
N VAL A 962 18.23 -22.38 -17.77
CA VAL A 962 18.08 -21.73 -19.07
C VAL A 962 18.47 -22.69 -20.18
N ASN A 963 17.48 -23.15 -20.96
CA ASN A 963 17.73 -23.99 -22.11
C ASN A 963 17.86 -23.13 -23.37
N ARG A 964 19.10 -22.86 -23.79
CA ARG A 964 19.38 -22.06 -25.00
C ARG A 964 18.84 -22.66 -26.31
N ASN A 965 18.46 -23.94 -26.31
CA ASN A 965 17.87 -24.60 -27.47
C ASN A 965 16.32 -24.56 -27.46
N ALA A 966 15.71 -24.17 -26.34
CA ALA A 966 14.26 -23.97 -26.25
C ALA A 966 13.92 -22.55 -26.72
N ALA A 967 12.93 -22.43 -27.61
CA ALA A 967 12.42 -21.14 -28.05
C ALA A 967 11.19 -20.74 -27.24
N ALA A 968 11.12 -19.49 -26.79
CA ALA A 968 9.91 -18.93 -26.20
C ALA A 968 8.77 -18.95 -27.23
N LYS A 969 7.54 -19.23 -26.77
CA LYS A 969 6.36 -19.23 -27.65
C LYS A 969 5.92 -17.79 -27.92
N PRO A 970 5.54 -17.47 -29.18
CA PRO A 970 4.92 -16.18 -29.45
C PRO A 970 3.58 -16.10 -28.72
N LEU A 971 3.30 -14.93 -28.13
CA LEU A 971 2.06 -14.62 -27.44
C LEU A 971 1.25 -13.60 -28.24
N ALA A 972 -0.06 -13.60 -28.00
CA ALA A 972 -0.96 -12.61 -28.57
C ALA A 972 -0.50 -11.19 -28.20
N ASP A 973 -0.43 -10.32 -29.20
CA ASP A 973 0.02 -8.93 -29.03
C ASP A 973 -1.18 -7.97 -29.01
N PHE A 974 -1.44 -7.40 -27.84
CA PHE A 974 -2.57 -6.50 -27.61
C PHE A 974 -2.22 -5.02 -27.80
N ASN A 975 -0.95 -4.69 -28.12
CA ASN A 975 -0.53 -3.31 -28.41
C ASN A 975 -1.21 -2.71 -29.66
N VAL A 976 -1.85 -3.56 -30.47
CA VAL A 976 -2.63 -3.15 -31.65
C VAL A 976 -3.92 -2.41 -31.28
N TRP A 977 -4.35 -2.45 -30.01
CA TRP A 977 -5.56 -1.79 -29.55
C TRP A 977 -5.32 -0.36 -29.10
N PRO A 978 -6.34 0.51 -29.17
CA PRO A 978 -6.27 1.86 -28.62
C PRO A 978 -5.82 1.84 -27.15
N GLN A 979 -5.06 2.85 -26.73
CA GLN A 979 -4.50 2.92 -25.36
C GLN A 979 -5.58 2.92 -24.26
N SER A 980 -6.80 3.38 -24.56
CA SER A 980 -7.94 3.36 -23.64
C SER A 980 -8.61 1.99 -23.51
N VAL A 981 -8.19 1.00 -24.31
CA VAL A 981 -8.73 -0.37 -24.27
C VAL A 981 -7.83 -1.24 -23.42
N HIS A 982 -8.42 -1.88 -22.41
CA HIS A 982 -7.73 -2.80 -21.51
C HIS A 982 -8.33 -4.21 -21.58
N LEU A 983 -7.49 -5.20 -21.33
CA LEU A 983 -7.84 -6.61 -21.21
C LEU A 983 -8.28 -6.89 -19.77
N LEU A 984 -9.57 -6.76 -19.50
CA LEU A 984 -10.12 -6.95 -18.15
C LEU A 984 -10.15 -8.42 -17.73
N THR A 985 -10.43 -9.33 -18.67
CA THR A 985 -10.45 -10.78 -18.38
C THR A 985 -9.97 -11.54 -19.60
N LEU A 986 -9.09 -12.51 -19.39
CA LEU A 986 -8.78 -13.58 -20.34
C LEU A 986 -8.59 -14.85 -19.53
N GLU A 987 -9.54 -15.78 -19.61
CA GLU A 987 -9.51 -17.00 -18.79
C GLU A 987 -10.12 -18.22 -19.48
N PRO A 988 -9.74 -19.45 -19.07
CA PRO A 988 -10.44 -20.64 -19.49
C PRO A 988 -11.89 -20.61 -18.97
N PHE A 989 -12.86 -20.82 -19.86
CA PHE A 989 -14.29 -20.79 -19.56
C PHE A 989 -14.89 -22.20 -19.51
N SER A 990 -14.64 -23.00 -20.54
CA SER A 990 -14.98 -24.43 -20.60
C SER A 990 -13.84 -25.18 -21.30
N GLU A 991 -13.95 -26.51 -21.50
CA GLU A 991 -12.88 -27.33 -22.09
C GLU A 991 -12.38 -26.80 -23.45
N HIS A 992 -13.27 -26.20 -24.25
CA HIS A 992 -12.97 -25.65 -25.57
C HIS A 992 -13.31 -24.15 -25.69
N GLU A 993 -13.48 -23.44 -24.58
CA GLU A 993 -13.88 -22.03 -24.63
C GLU A 993 -13.04 -21.15 -23.72
N VAL A 994 -12.79 -19.93 -24.20
CA VAL A 994 -12.07 -18.87 -23.50
C VAL A 994 -13.00 -17.68 -23.34
N LEU A 995 -13.05 -17.13 -22.13
CA LEU A 995 -13.76 -15.90 -21.81
C LEU A 995 -12.83 -14.71 -21.99
N LEU A 996 -13.27 -13.73 -22.77
CA LEU A 996 -12.54 -12.50 -23.09
C LEU A 996 -13.40 -11.28 -22.72
N ARG A 997 -12.89 -10.39 -21.87
CA ARG A 997 -13.51 -9.09 -21.58
C ARG A 997 -12.59 -7.95 -21.97
N LEU A 998 -13.14 -7.03 -22.76
CA LEU A 998 -12.47 -5.79 -23.17
C LEU A 998 -13.22 -4.61 -22.60
N GLU A 999 -12.50 -3.69 -21.98
CA GLU A 999 -13.08 -2.46 -21.45
C GLU A 999 -12.47 -1.23 -22.11
N ASN A 1000 -13.28 -0.18 -22.26
CA ASN A 1000 -12.77 1.18 -22.37
C ASN A 1000 -12.81 1.79 -20.97
N PHE A 1001 -11.64 1.94 -20.34
CA PHE A 1001 -11.56 2.35 -18.94
C PHE A 1001 -11.63 3.87 -18.73
N LEU A 1002 -11.68 4.65 -19.81
CA LEU A 1002 -11.93 6.10 -19.74
C LEU A 1002 -13.43 6.39 -19.67
N ASP A 1003 -13.81 7.42 -18.94
CA ASP A 1003 -15.19 7.92 -18.88
C ASP A 1003 -15.53 8.92 -20.00
N HIS A 1004 -16.78 9.39 -20.01
CA HIS A 1004 -17.30 10.26 -21.06
C HIS A 1004 -16.69 11.66 -21.11
N ILE A 1005 -16.00 12.11 -20.05
CA ILE A 1005 -15.24 13.37 -20.05
C ILE A 1005 -13.76 13.13 -20.39
N GLU A 1006 -13.23 11.94 -20.09
CA GLU A 1006 -11.85 11.51 -20.33
C GLU A 1006 -11.60 11.00 -21.77
N GLY A 1007 -12.62 10.45 -22.42
CA GLY A 1007 -12.45 9.64 -23.63
C GLY A 1007 -13.59 9.67 -24.64
N ASN A 1008 -13.34 9.07 -25.80
CA ASN A 1008 -14.29 8.95 -26.89
C ASN A 1008 -14.61 7.48 -27.19
N VAL A 1009 -15.62 7.24 -28.03
CA VAL A 1009 -15.87 5.91 -28.60
C VAL A 1009 -14.68 5.49 -29.45
N VAL A 1010 -14.14 4.30 -29.18
CA VAL A 1010 -13.03 3.72 -29.94
C VAL A 1010 -13.52 2.51 -30.74
N SER A 1011 -12.96 2.30 -31.93
CA SER A 1011 -13.27 1.15 -32.78
C SER A 1011 -12.00 0.48 -33.25
N PHE A 1012 -11.95 -0.84 -33.17
CA PHE A 1012 -10.78 -1.65 -33.48
C PHE A 1012 -11.22 -3.06 -33.91
N ASN A 1013 -10.28 -3.83 -34.46
CA ASN A 1013 -10.55 -5.18 -34.94
C ASN A 1013 -9.96 -6.21 -33.97
N ILE A 1014 -10.73 -7.23 -33.60
CA ILE A 1014 -10.29 -8.30 -32.67
C ILE A 1014 -9.99 -9.63 -33.38
N ARG A 1015 -9.89 -9.62 -34.72
CA ARG A 1015 -9.59 -10.81 -35.51
C ARG A 1015 -8.24 -11.44 -35.15
N SER A 1016 -7.21 -10.62 -35.00
CA SER A 1016 -5.87 -11.12 -34.66
C SER A 1016 -5.89 -11.90 -33.35
N ILE A 1017 -6.61 -11.42 -32.34
CA ILE A 1017 -6.74 -12.11 -31.05
C ILE A 1017 -7.47 -13.44 -31.18
N LEU A 1018 -8.53 -13.52 -31.99
CA LEU A 1018 -9.16 -14.80 -32.28
C LEU A 1018 -8.15 -15.79 -32.88
N ASP A 1019 -7.39 -15.34 -33.89
CA ASP A 1019 -6.43 -16.20 -34.57
C ASP A 1019 -5.27 -16.63 -33.66
N ASP A 1020 -4.73 -15.70 -32.86
CA ASP A 1020 -3.62 -15.93 -31.92
C ASP A 1020 -4.00 -16.91 -30.79
N LEU A 1021 -5.27 -16.88 -30.36
CA LEU A 1021 -5.80 -17.79 -29.34
C LEU A 1021 -6.30 -19.12 -29.93
N GLY A 1022 -6.14 -19.35 -31.24
CA GLY A 1022 -6.58 -20.58 -31.90
C GLY A 1022 -8.10 -20.73 -32.06
N GLY A 1023 -8.85 -19.63 -31.94
CA GLY A 1023 -10.30 -19.65 -31.98
C GLY A 1023 -10.89 -19.89 -33.37
N VAL A 1024 -12.00 -20.63 -33.43
CA VAL A 1024 -12.78 -20.89 -34.64
C VAL A 1024 -14.09 -20.10 -34.70
N GLU A 1025 -14.59 -19.67 -33.55
CA GLU A 1025 -15.81 -18.89 -33.41
C GLU A 1025 -15.72 -17.92 -32.23
N ILE A 1026 -16.37 -16.76 -32.37
CA ILE A 1026 -16.53 -15.79 -31.29
C ILE A 1026 -17.99 -15.35 -31.21
N ARG A 1027 -18.50 -15.23 -29.99
CA ARG A 1027 -19.84 -14.70 -29.71
C ARG A 1027 -19.80 -13.73 -28.55
N GLU A 1028 -20.68 -12.73 -28.58
CA GLU A 1028 -20.83 -11.73 -27.52
C GLU A 1028 -21.93 -12.10 -26.53
N THR A 1029 -21.68 -11.84 -25.24
CA THR A 1029 -22.56 -12.17 -24.13
C THR A 1029 -22.82 -10.96 -23.23
N THR A 1030 -23.72 -11.09 -22.26
CA THR A 1030 -23.83 -10.17 -21.11
C THR A 1030 -22.53 -10.16 -20.29
N LEU A 1031 -22.38 -9.17 -19.41
CA LEU A 1031 -21.15 -8.92 -18.66
C LEU A 1031 -20.64 -10.17 -17.90
N ASP A 1032 -21.54 -10.92 -17.29
CA ASP A 1032 -21.27 -12.15 -16.53
C ASP A 1032 -20.87 -13.37 -17.38
N GLY A 1033 -21.01 -13.30 -18.71
CA GLY A 1033 -20.62 -14.38 -19.61
C GLY A 1033 -21.69 -15.45 -19.90
N ASN A 1034 -22.82 -15.46 -19.19
CA ASN A 1034 -23.76 -16.61 -19.21
C ASN A 1034 -25.02 -16.42 -20.08
N MET A 1035 -25.22 -15.27 -20.74
CA MET A 1035 -26.35 -15.07 -21.66
C MET A 1035 -25.86 -14.48 -22.99
N PRO A 1036 -26.23 -15.06 -24.16
CA PRO A 1036 -25.98 -14.42 -25.45
C PRO A 1036 -26.56 -13.00 -25.47
N LEU A 1037 -25.76 -12.00 -25.87
CA LEU A 1037 -26.21 -10.60 -25.78
C LEU A 1037 -27.44 -10.33 -26.67
N SER A 1038 -27.63 -11.11 -27.73
CA SER A 1038 -28.81 -11.07 -28.60
C SER A 1038 -30.12 -11.48 -27.91
N GLU A 1039 -30.03 -12.21 -26.81
CA GLU A 1039 -31.18 -12.68 -26.03
C GLU A 1039 -31.48 -11.76 -24.83
N MET A 1040 -30.61 -10.79 -24.56
CA MET A 1040 -30.79 -9.86 -23.46
C MET A 1040 -32.07 -9.04 -23.65
N LYS A 1041 -32.97 -9.18 -22.67
CA LYS A 1041 -34.23 -8.47 -22.57
C LYS A 1041 -34.49 -8.17 -21.10
N ARG A 1042 -34.37 -6.89 -20.74
CA ARG A 1042 -34.48 -6.37 -19.37
C ARG A 1042 -35.65 -5.40 -19.24
N MET A 1043 -36.40 -5.43 -18.15
CA MET A 1043 -37.54 -4.52 -17.93
C MET A 1043 -37.12 -3.06 -18.00
N LYS A 1044 -37.94 -2.22 -18.66
CA LYS A 1044 -37.69 -0.78 -18.78
C LYS A 1044 -38.81 0.01 -18.11
N PHE A 1045 -38.42 0.80 -17.12
CA PHE A 1045 -39.30 1.68 -16.37
C PHE A 1045 -39.18 3.13 -16.85
N GLN A 1046 -40.22 3.93 -16.64
CA GLN A 1046 -40.28 5.33 -17.08
C GLN A 1046 -40.11 6.29 -15.91
N HIS A 1047 -39.28 7.32 -16.07
CA HIS A 1047 -39.12 8.37 -15.07
C HIS A 1047 -40.34 9.29 -15.01
N ASP A 1048 -40.63 9.86 -13.84
CA ASP A 1048 -41.67 10.88 -13.66
C ASP A 1048 -41.46 12.08 -14.61
N ALA A 1049 -40.21 12.45 -14.88
CA ALA A 1049 -39.85 13.54 -15.78
C ALA A 1049 -40.31 13.33 -17.25
N ALA A 1050 -40.60 12.08 -17.66
CA ALA A 1050 -41.14 11.80 -18.99
C ALA A 1050 -42.58 12.31 -19.18
N GLY A 1051 -43.27 12.69 -18.09
CA GLY A 1051 -44.55 13.40 -18.13
C GLY A 1051 -45.76 12.57 -18.59
N SER A 1052 -45.59 11.29 -18.92
CA SER A 1052 -46.69 10.39 -19.29
C SER A 1052 -46.40 8.93 -18.90
N ARG A 1053 -47.45 8.22 -18.49
CA ARG A 1053 -47.37 6.78 -18.17
C ARG A 1053 -47.15 5.96 -19.45
N PRO A 1054 -46.32 4.89 -19.40
CA PRO A 1054 -46.18 3.98 -20.53
C PRO A 1054 -47.52 3.33 -20.89
N LYS A 1055 -47.75 3.08 -22.18
CA LYS A 1055 -48.98 2.40 -22.66
C LYS A 1055 -48.85 0.89 -22.69
N THR A 1056 -47.62 0.39 -22.73
CA THR A 1056 -47.25 -1.02 -22.82
C THR A 1056 -45.93 -1.23 -22.08
N ALA A 1057 -45.71 -2.44 -21.57
CA ALA A 1057 -44.44 -2.84 -20.96
C ALA A 1057 -43.30 -2.71 -21.98
N GLU A 1058 -42.23 -2.02 -21.61
CA GLU A 1058 -41.05 -1.79 -22.45
C GLU A 1058 -39.87 -2.61 -21.94
N PHE A 1059 -38.90 -2.87 -22.82
CA PHE A 1059 -37.70 -3.60 -22.45
C PHE A 1059 -36.47 -2.95 -23.05
N PHE A 1060 -35.38 -2.93 -22.28
CA PHE A 1060 -34.04 -2.74 -22.82
C PHE A 1060 -33.63 -4.01 -23.57
N THR A 1061 -32.97 -3.81 -24.70
CA THR A 1061 -32.33 -4.85 -25.51
C THR A 1061 -30.93 -4.36 -25.88
N SER A 1062 -30.12 -5.19 -26.54
CA SER A 1062 -28.76 -4.80 -26.91
C SER A 1062 -28.73 -3.49 -27.73
N GLN A 1063 -27.87 -2.55 -27.32
CA GLN A 1063 -27.73 -1.23 -27.95
C GLN A 1063 -26.98 -1.26 -29.28
N HIS A 1064 -26.29 -2.36 -29.55
CA HIS A 1064 -25.55 -2.60 -30.79
C HIS A 1064 -25.87 -3.99 -31.31
N LYS A 1065 -25.46 -4.27 -32.55
CA LYS A 1065 -25.57 -5.62 -33.08
C LYS A 1065 -24.54 -6.51 -32.36
N PRO A 1066 -24.95 -7.56 -31.63
CA PRO A 1066 -24.01 -8.46 -30.97
C PRO A 1066 -23.07 -9.11 -31.98
N LEU A 1067 -21.78 -9.22 -31.63
CA LEU A 1067 -20.80 -9.92 -32.44
C LEU A 1067 -21.05 -11.43 -32.37
N VAL A 1068 -21.26 -12.05 -33.53
CA VAL A 1068 -21.20 -13.50 -33.73
C VAL A 1068 -20.49 -13.74 -35.05
N ALA A 1069 -19.35 -14.41 -35.01
CA ALA A 1069 -18.53 -14.61 -36.20
C ALA A 1069 -17.75 -15.93 -36.17
N HIS A 1070 -17.54 -16.51 -37.36
CA HIS A 1070 -16.67 -17.66 -37.56
C HIS A 1070 -15.35 -17.24 -38.21
N LYS A 1071 -14.27 -17.97 -37.92
CA LYS A 1071 -12.92 -17.75 -38.46
C LYS A 1071 -12.87 -17.72 -40.00
N SER A 1072 -13.79 -18.37 -40.69
CA SER A 1072 -13.87 -18.36 -42.16
C SER A 1072 -14.43 -17.06 -42.75
N GLN A 1073 -14.99 -16.17 -41.92
CA GLN A 1073 -15.60 -14.92 -42.37
C GLN A 1073 -14.56 -13.80 -42.51
N ALA A 1074 -14.90 -12.80 -43.32
CA ALA A 1074 -14.04 -11.64 -43.59
C ALA A 1074 -13.76 -10.80 -42.34
N ASP A 1075 -12.56 -10.23 -42.25
CA ASP A 1075 -12.06 -9.43 -41.12
C ASP A 1075 -13.00 -8.31 -40.69
N SER A 1076 -13.75 -7.72 -41.63
CA SER A 1076 -14.74 -6.68 -41.34
C SER A 1076 -15.85 -7.13 -40.37
N LYS A 1077 -16.04 -8.43 -40.16
CA LYS A 1077 -16.98 -8.99 -39.19
C LYS A 1077 -16.50 -8.89 -37.74
N PHE A 1078 -15.20 -8.69 -37.51
CA PHE A 1078 -14.58 -8.67 -36.18
C PHE A 1078 -14.32 -7.24 -35.67
N SER A 1079 -14.97 -6.25 -36.28
CA SER A 1079 -14.90 -4.87 -35.81
C SER A 1079 -15.74 -4.71 -34.55
N VAL A 1080 -15.11 -4.19 -33.50
CA VAL A 1080 -15.71 -3.91 -32.20
C VAL A 1080 -15.59 -2.41 -31.94
N SER A 1081 -16.63 -1.83 -31.35
CA SER A 1081 -16.62 -0.47 -30.84
C SER A 1081 -16.91 -0.49 -29.34
N LEU A 1082 -16.19 0.32 -28.57
CA LEU A 1082 -16.37 0.50 -27.14
C LEU A 1082 -16.64 1.97 -26.83
N LYS A 1083 -17.78 2.26 -26.22
CA LYS A 1083 -18.05 3.56 -25.61
C LYS A 1083 -17.21 3.73 -24.34
N PRO A 1084 -16.97 4.96 -23.87
CA PRO A 1084 -16.40 5.18 -22.53
C PRO A 1084 -17.13 4.37 -21.45
N MET A 1085 -16.39 3.83 -20.49
CA MET A 1085 -16.84 2.90 -19.43
C MET A 1085 -17.49 1.59 -19.89
N GLN A 1086 -17.61 1.33 -21.19
CA GLN A 1086 -18.22 0.10 -21.68
C GLN A 1086 -17.28 -1.09 -21.52
N ILE A 1087 -17.81 -2.19 -20.97
CA ILE A 1087 -17.20 -3.52 -21.01
C ILE A 1087 -17.96 -4.36 -22.02
N ARG A 1088 -17.25 -5.06 -22.92
CA ARG A 1088 -17.82 -6.06 -23.81
C ARG A 1088 -17.21 -7.43 -23.53
N THR A 1089 -18.09 -8.41 -23.37
CA THR A 1089 -17.73 -9.79 -23.01
C THR A 1089 -17.95 -10.71 -24.20
N PHE A 1090 -16.95 -11.54 -24.49
CA PHE A 1090 -16.95 -12.47 -25.59
C PHE A 1090 -16.56 -13.86 -25.10
N ILE A 1091 -17.14 -14.88 -25.71
CA ILE A 1091 -16.66 -16.25 -25.59
C ILE A 1091 -16.08 -16.67 -26.93
N ILE A 1092 -14.82 -17.10 -26.89
CA ILE A 1092 -14.09 -17.67 -28.02
C ILE A 1092 -14.14 -19.19 -27.90
N ARG A 1093 -14.58 -19.88 -28.95
CA ARG A 1093 -14.53 -21.34 -29.04
C ARG A 1093 -13.31 -21.76 -29.84
N ASN A 1094 -12.54 -22.69 -29.30
CA ASN A 1094 -11.38 -23.34 -29.92
C ASN A 1094 -11.79 -24.68 -30.55
N GLU A 1095 -10.88 -25.29 -31.33
CA GLU A 1095 -11.12 -26.59 -31.99
C GLU A 1095 -11.33 -27.77 -31.04
#